data_AF-A0A2E7ERV3-F1
#
_entry.id   AF-A0A2E7ERV3-F1
#
_cell.length_a   1.000
_cell.length_b   1.000
_cell.length_c   1.000
_cell.angle_alpha   90.00
_cell.angle_beta   90.00
_cell.angle_gamma   90.00
#
_symmetry.space_group_name_H-M   'P 1'
#
loop_
_entity.id
_entity.type
_entity.pdbx_description
1 polymer ?
#
loop_
_entity_poly.entity_id
_entity_poly.type
_entity_poly.pdbx_seq_one_letter_code
_entity_poly.pdbx_strand_id
1 'polypeptide(L)'
;MFGKRSKHRIKRRPKANHRFGGTRLPALENLESRIALTGMSLIGRIDGTWIHSQETEAGISTTNWATWSNQVEWLDTVFADFDGDGEEDVASRGNGEWWISRESETGTQTEKWGAWANINWLDVQAADINGDSLADIVGRTQSGAWWAAISNGESFTNQKLGVWSSSVNWNNVAVLDANGDGRDDMVSHANGSLWVAESTGSNYETRSWGGWSAHAGWQDLQPIDVNGDGMSDVVGRTSNGSWWVAVSNGESFDNAKWGQWSTKVSWDDVLVADFNDDGNQDITGRANGNWWVGASDGNKFTTSRWGSWSNNVPWTNVTAADFNGDGKDDIIGRVHRSWWLAESSGEAFTNRLWSNWEKTNIQDPSAIGLQLSTANFPPKIIDQTFEIDENSATDSVVGTVVATDPNGDPLIYSIVGGTGVSAFNLDNTGQLTVKASSLIDHEQASSYTFFVRVTDGTIHDTAIVRVTINDVNEAPSILTSSLAISAGSANGETVGTVNVDDPDTNESIGYTVTGGTGSSLFALSESGLVTIVDGSNFTSGDDYTLIIQVADAGGLTDTQTVTVNVTSTAAASNIPTDTLLGTDLSIMPTPGGALTDAGTADAITGLENLVGPYLGDAPDAGAQQQGLGEICTGPRSFTDQLAYGIPQGWVVSSLVELSNFEDLGANSSVTEGRLLLTRSTPKAYLLVTFESHAGEDRWTRYEEILSGKAQDTEITGIKRFRDGLAGSLVERDGRLTMVGARVDYNGVLKIEGSADLESSLDIQNEMFTFIRSLYYGWDLNADDTPIPDHGITSVGDIPNASTANRTRAGVLHGDVTLTSASVIWDIEGDANENATASLRYRRSGTSAWQDGLDLHRIVHTATPKFSSIERSVNRLSGSLFRLAPGTSYEIKVTLKDPEGGNSTATTTLTTRSEPRNPAGATVSEVWNLEELLASTTDIVLLHAGDYGDFQVSRGGTEESPVTYRAYGDGDVNFSYIQVKADHVWLDDLNVIDKGFSGYFDAPEHTQEDVAITRSSTLNAEYSVTSFGEEWFISDNIFVGQGSAGEGIEFRGRGHVAAFNDISKVYDGISYGDGNIDIHNNAIHDNYDDSIEPDYAWDNYRLWQNLTWNSGVNGFSFQPVNGGPWYIFQNQLTGNSYNPFKVRSSEGSRVTVGNTIIYQRNIQNMDSMFRNDSVFANNFLRVDSPNGDNFIGDGEMPSPIEMKLWDYNRYDVLPYKVFKFSGSKSLADLQALGVELHTQIVGDND
;
A
#
# COMPACT_ATOMS: atom_id res chain seq x y z
N MET A 1 -8.73 0.90 -15.77
CA MET A 1 -9.20 2.31 -15.85
C MET A 1 -8.80 3.19 -14.65
N PHE A 2 -7.63 3.84 -14.72
CA PHE A 2 -7.28 5.15 -14.14
C PHE A 2 -6.18 5.67 -15.08
N GLY A 3 -6.27 6.80 -15.78
CA GLY A 3 -6.66 8.11 -15.27
C GLY A 3 -5.41 8.92 -14.97
N LYS A 4 -4.64 9.27 -16.02
CA LYS A 4 -3.50 10.20 -16.01
C LYS A 4 -3.72 11.38 -15.04
N ARG A 5 -2.88 11.51 -14.01
CA ARG A 5 -2.53 12.78 -13.35
C ARG A 5 -1.20 12.60 -12.64
N SER A 6 -0.23 13.50 -12.66
CA SER A 6 0.05 14.68 -13.46
C SER A 6 1.39 15.15 -12.91
N LYS A 7 2.48 14.99 -13.66
CA LYS A 7 3.77 15.63 -13.38
C LYS A 7 3.54 17.13 -13.31
N HIS A 8 3.49 17.72 -12.12
CA HIS A 8 3.56 19.17 -11.91
C HIS A 8 4.32 19.46 -10.61
N ARG A 9 5.64 19.55 -10.73
CA ARG A 9 6.36 20.69 -10.17
C ARG A 9 7.32 21.20 -11.24
N ILE A 10 6.79 22.07 -12.09
CA ILE A 10 7.58 22.96 -12.94
C ILE A 10 8.25 23.95 -11.99
N LYS A 11 9.54 23.73 -11.74
CA LYS A 11 10.54 24.79 -11.83
C LYS A 11 11.55 24.30 -12.85
N ARG A 12 11.24 24.46 -14.15
CA ARG A 12 12.27 24.39 -15.18
C ARG A 12 13.19 25.58 -14.91
N ARG A 13 14.36 25.34 -14.29
CA ARG A 13 15.49 26.26 -14.36
C ARG A 13 15.97 26.24 -15.84
N PRO A 14 16.33 27.36 -16.47
CA PRO A 14 17.02 27.32 -17.75
C PRO A 14 18.31 26.49 -17.54
N LYS A 15 18.46 25.36 -18.24
CA LYS A 15 19.74 24.65 -18.29
C LYS A 15 20.69 25.56 -19.11
N ALA A 16 21.59 26.26 -18.44
CA ALA A 16 22.63 27.02 -19.11
C ALA A 16 23.56 26.04 -19.83
N ASN A 17 23.59 26.09 -21.17
CA ASN A 17 24.50 25.31 -21.99
C ASN A 17 25.95 25.73 -21.74
N HIS A 18 26.67 24.99 -20.90
CA HIS A 18 28.09 25.24 -20.67
C HIS A 18 28.92 24.48 -21.71
N ARG A 19 29.62 25.19 -22.64
CA ARG A 19 31.04 24.90 -23.01
C ARG A 19 31.74 25.90 -23.96
N PHE A 20 32.79 26.52 -23.39
CA PHE A 20 34.11 27.00 -23.86
C PHE A 20 34.30 27.94 -25.07
N GLY A 21 34.77 29.15 -24.74
CA GLY A 21 35.72 29.92 -25.55
C GLY A 21 37.11 29.28 -25.57
N GLY A 22 37.49 28.68 -26.70
CA GLY A 22 38.84 28.21 -26.97
C GLY A 22 39.68 29.23 -27.73
N THR A 23 40.78 29.71 -27.13
CA THR A 23 41.93 30.21 -27.89
C THR A 23 42.42 29.10 -28.84
N ARG A 24 42.51 29.44 -30.13
CA ARG A 24 42.99 28.59 -31.22
C ARG A 24 44.38 27.98 -30.89
N LEU A 25 44.43 26.69 -30.54
CA LEU A 25 45.68 25.94 -30.47
C LEU A 25 46.04 25.36 -31.86
N PRO A 26 47.32 25.38 -32.26
CA PRO A 26 47.78 24.90 -33.57
C PRO A 26 47.76 23.37 -33.63
N ALA A 27 47.54 22.86 -34.84
CA ALA A 27 47.48 21.45 -35.21
C ALA A 27 48.54 20.59 -34.51
N LEU A 28 48.08 19.69 -33.64
CA LEU A 28 48.81 18.51 -33.19
C LEU A 28 47.99 17.28 -33.58
N GLU A 29 48.69 16.33 -34.20
CA GLU A 29 48.19 15.16 -34.89
C GLU A 29 47.37 14.22 -33.97
N ASN A 30 46.20 13.80 -34.47
CA ASN A 30 45.45 12.58 -34.11
C ASN A 30 45.05 12.33 -32.63
N LEU A 31 44.35 13.27 -31.99
CA LEU A 31 43.46 12.96 -30.86
C LEU A 31 42.26 13.92 -30.85
N GLU A 32 41.20 13.54 -31.54
CA GLU A 32 39.92 14.26 -31.52
C GLU A 32 39.13 13.84 -30.28
N SER A 33 38.92 14.71 -29.28
CA SER A 33 37.88 14.54 -28.27
C SER A 33 37.18 15.87 -27.96
N ARG A 34 36.19 16.21 -28.79
CA ARG A 34 35.13 17.15 -28.43
C ARG A 34 34.12 16.41 -27.55
N ILE A 35 33.64 17.06 -26.50
CA ILE A 35 32.82 16.44 -25.46
C ILE A 35 31.70 17.39 -25.03
N ALA A 36 30.53 16.84 -24.69
CA ALA A 36 29.40 17.54 -24.08
C ALA A 36 28.81 16.78 -22.89
N LEU A 37 27.90 17.44 -22.17
CA LEU A 37 27.49 17.13 -20.80
C LEU A 37 26.00 17.38 -20.60
N THR A 38 25.28 16.39 -20.08
CA THR A 38 23.92 16.56 -19.58
C THR A 38 23.74 15.87 -18.25
N GLY A 39 23.85 16.61 -17.14
CA GLY A 39 23.76 16.01 -15.81
C GLY A 39 24.64 14.75 -15.70
N MET A 40 23.99 13.58 -15.58
CA MET A 40 24.63 12.26 -15.43
C MET A 40 25.35 11.72 -16.68
N SER A 41 25.34 12.42 -17.81
CA SER A 41 25.82 11.95 -19.12
C SER A 41 27.03 12.71 -19.68
N LEU A 42 27.91 11.98 -20.37
CA LEU A 42 29.12 12.46 -21.04
C LEU A 42 29.20 11.90 -22.46
N ILE A 43 29.20 12.75 -23.48
CA ILE A 43 29.38 12.34 -24.88
C ILE A 43 30.78 12.73 -25.35
N GLY A 44 31.51 11.86 -26.04
CA GLY A 44 32.83 12.16 -26.58
C GLY A 44 33.22 11.31 -27.79
N ARG A 45 34.23 11.74 -28.55
CA ARG A 45 34.67 11.04 -29.79
C ARG A 45 36.01 10.31 -29.60
N ILE A 46 36.15 9.12 -30.18
CA ILE A 46 37.43 8.39 -30.40
C ILE A 46 37.44 7.76 -31.78
N ASP A 47 38.51 8.01 -32.54
CA ASP A 47 38.82 7.33 -33.81
C ASP A 47 37.64 7.29 -34.81
N GLY A 48 36.76 8.29 -34.76
CA GLY A 48 35.55 8.41 -35.60
C GLY A 48 34.24 8.02 -34.95
N THR A 49 34.29 7.35 -33.80
CA THR A 49 33.12 6.89 -33.06
C THR A 49 32.85 7.83 -31.88
N TRP A 50 31.65 8.40 -31.86
CA TRP A 50 31.05 9.03 -30.70
C TRP A 50 30.64 7.95 -29.71
N ILE A 51 30.91 8.21 -28.45
CA ILE A 51 30.74 7.33 -27.30
C ILE A 51 30.00 8.15 -26.26
N HIS A 52 29.06 7.53 -25.60
CA HIS A 52 28.27 8.12 -24.54
C HIS A 52 28.49 7.30 -23.27
N SER A 53 28.85 7.99 -22.21
CA SER A 53 29.02 7.42 -20.89
C SER A 53 28.01 8.09 -19.97
N GLN A 54 27.19 7.30 -19.29
CA GLN A 54 26.19 7.80 -18.35
C GLN A 54 26.33 7.06 -17.03
N GLU A 55 26.32 7.79 -15.93
CA GLU A 55 26.15 7.19 -14.61
C GLU A 55 24.69 6.81 -14.43
N THR A 56 24.44 5.52 -14.26
CA THR A 56 23.11 5.00 -13.94
C THR A 56 23.14 4.41 -12.54
N GLU A 57 21.96 4.12 -12.02
CA GLU A 57 21.77 3.34 -10.79
C GLU A 57 22.55 2.00 -10.79
N ALA A 58 22.88 1.46 -11.97
CA ALA A 58 23.66 0.24 -12.18
C ALA A 58 25.19 0.46 -12.30
N GLY A 59 25.67 1.69 -12.07
CA GLY A 59 27.03 2.12 -12.32
C GLY A 59 27.19 2.78 -13.69
N ILE A 60 28.43 3.02 -14.13
CA ILE A 60 28.66 3.81 -15.34
C ILE A 60 28.54 2.94 -16.60
N SER A 61 27.48 3.19 -17.35
CA SER A 61 27.28 2.66 -18.69
C SER A 61 28.17 3.43 -19.67
N THR A 62 28.79 2.74 -20.62
CA THR A 62 29.50 3.39 -21.74
C THR A 62 29.16 2.66 -23.02
N THR A 63 28.46 3.35 -23.92
CA THR A 63 27.92 2.82 -25.17
C THR A 63 28.54 3.55 -26.35
N ASN A 64 28.56 2.89 -27.51
CA ASN A 64 28.84 3.60 -28.74
C ASN A 64 27.61 4.43 -29.09
N TRP A 65 27.76 5.75 -29.09
CA TRP A 65 26.74 6.67 -29.57
C TRP A 65 26.63 6.54 -31.08
N ALA A 66 27.53 7.13 -31.88
CA ALA A 66 27.42 7.08 -33.33
C ALA A 66 28.78 6.94 -34.03
N THR A 67 28.85 6.23 -35.14
CA THR A 67 30.08 6.19 -35.96
C THR A 67 29.95 7.14 -37.14
N TRP A 68 30.75 8.20 -37.12
CA TRP A 68 30.81 9.15 -38.23
C TRP A 68 32.04 8.90 -39.11
N SER A 69 31.91 9.13 -40.41
CA SER A 69 32.98 8.86 -41.36
C SER A 69 34.23 9.66 -41.05
N ASN A 70 35.36 8.96 -40.88
CA ASN A 70 36.71 9.55 -40.78
C ASN A 70 37.20 10.18 -42.10
N GLN A 71 36.42 10.06 -43.17
CA GLN A 71 36.73 10.67 -44.47
C GLN A 71 36.08 12.05 -44.64
N VAL A 72 35.23 12.48 -43.69
CA VAL A 72 34.60 13.80 -43.67
C VAL A 72 35.28 14.65 -42.62
N GLU A 73 35.72 15.85 -43.00
CA GLU A 73 36.16 16.87 -42.04
C GLU A 73 34.92 17.46 -41.37
N TRP A 74 34.73 17.13 -40.09
CA TRP A 74 33.64 17.62 -39.28
C TRP A 74 34.04 18.95 -38.61
N LEU A 75 33.31 20.00 -38.93
CA LEU A 75 33.49 21.35 -38.41
C LEU A 75 32.35 21.71 -37.46
N ASP A 76 32.58 22.73 -36.63
CA ASP A 76 31.52 23.41 -35.87
C ASP A 76 30.59 22.48 -35.06
N THR A 77 31.16 21.50 -34.35
CA THR A 77 30.35 20.59 -33.50
C THR A 77 29.79 21.32 -32.29
N VAL A 78 28.48 21.23 -32.10
CA VAL A 78 27.70 21.74 -30.97
C VAL A 78 26.80 20.62 -30.42
N PHE A 79 26.35 20.78 -29.18
CA PHE A 79 25.55 19.80 -28.46
C PHE A 79 24.45 20.54 -27.73
N ALA A 80 23.22 20.07 -27.84
CA ALA A 80 22.03 20.60 -27.20
C ALA A 80 20.84 19.65 -27.49
N ASP A 81 19.74 19.83 -26.78
CA ASP A 81 18.46 19.19 -27.06
C ASP A 81 17.79 19.87 -28.27
N PHE A 82 18.07 19.38 -29.49
CA PHE A 82 17.53 19.98 -30.70
C PHE A 82 16.14 19.41 -31.03
N ASP A 83 15.74 18.27 -30.46
CA ASP A 83 14.48 17.58 -30.76
C ASP A 83 13.38 17.66 -29.69
N GLY A 84 13.73 18.15 -28.51
CA GLY A 84 12.84 18.42 -27.39
C GLY A 84 12.51 17.19 -26.55
N ASP A 85 13.26 16.10 -26.71
CA ASP A 85 13.08 14.88 -25.90
C ASP A 85 13.65 15.00 -24.48
N GLY A 86 14.44 16.05 -24.22
CA GLY A 86 15.06 16.35 -22.94
C GLY A 86 16.50 15.85 -22.81
N GLU A 87 17.02 15.15 -23.82
CA GLU A 87 18.39 14.64 -23.93
C GLU A 87 19.22 15.51 -24.90
N GLU A 88 20.56 15.50 -24.77
CA GLU A 88 21.42 16.26 -25.68
C GLU A 88 21.74 15.46 -26.96
N ASP A 89 21.54 16.10 -28.12
CA ASP A 89 22.02 15.56 -29.39
C ASP A 89 23.41 16.10 -29.76
N VAL A 90 24.05 15.41 -30.71
CA VAL A 90 25.30 15.87 -31.33
C VAL A 90 25.02 16.45 -32.72
N ALA A 91 25.25 17.75 -32.91
CA ALA A 91 25.18 18.39 -34.22
C ALA A 91 26.56 18.80 -34.72
N SER A 92 26.93 18.45 -35.97
CA SER A 92 28.17 18.91 -36.58
C SER A 92 28.04 19.15 -38.07
N ARG A 93 28.87 20.08 -38.56
CA ARG A 93 28.86 20.49 -39.96
C ARG A 93 29.90 19.72 -40.77
N GLY A 94 29.45 18.83 -41.65
CA GLY A 94 30.28 18.09 -42.60
C GLY A 94 29.99 18.53 -44.03
N ASN A 95 31.01 18.96 -44.78
CA ASN A 95 30.86 19.46 -46.17
C ASN A 95 29.81 20.59 -46.34
N GLY A 96 29.55 21.38 -45.29
CA GLY A 96 28.54 22.44 -45.28
C GLY A 96 27.12 21.98 -44.88
N GLU A 97 26.93 20.69 -44.59
CA GLU A 97 25.65 20.13 -44.15
C GLU A 97 25.67 19.90 -42.64
N TRP A 98 24.55 20.18 -41.97
CA TRP A 98 24.36 19.89 -40.55
C TRP A 98 23.87 18.46 -40.39
N TRP A 99 24.66 17.64 -39.70
CA TRP A 99 24.35 16.27 -39.33
C TRP A 99 24.14 16.19 -37.83
N ILE A 100 23.01 15.60 -37.45
CA ILE A 100 22.55 15.50 -36.07
C ILE A 100 22.51 14.01 -35.75
N SER A 101 23.03 13.63 -34.59
CA SER A 101 22.93 12.29 -34.05
C SER A 101 22.17 12.33 -32.74
N ARG A 102 20.98 11.73 -32.76
CA ARG A 102 20.03 11.67 -31.65
C ARG A 102 20.07 10.31 -30.97
N GLU A 103 19.76 10.27 -29.68
CA GLU A 103 19.53 9.02 -28.95
C GLU A 103 18.13 8.48 -29.25
N SER A 104 17.96 7.17 -29.26
CA SER A 104 16.62 6.55 -29.28
C SER A 104 16.67 5.20 -28.59
N GLU A 105 15.53 4.73 -28.09
CA GLU A 105 15.38 3.40 -27.46
C GLU A 105 15.87 2.24 -28.34
N THR A 106 15.98 2.45 -29.65
CA THR A 106 16.46 1.46 -30.64
C THR A 106 17.91 1.64 -31.08
N GLY A 107 18.64 2.60 -30.49
CA GLY A 107 20.00 3.01 -30.86
C GLY A 107 20.05 4.41 -31.46
N THR A 108 21.24 4.89 -31.83
CA THR A 108 21.39 6.25 -32.34
C THR A 108 20.96 6.42 -33.79
N GLN A 109 20.30 7.54 -34.07
CA GLN A 109 19.91 7.92 -35.42
C GLN A 109 20.72 9.13 -35.85
N THR A 110 21.56 8.96 -36.88
CA THR A 110 22.29 10.07 -37.50
C THR A 110 21.62 10.47 -38.81
N GLU A 111 21.24 11.73 -38.92
CA GLU A 111 20.55 12.26 -40.10
C GLU A 111 20.95 13.72 -40.38
N LYS A 112 20.51 14.21 -41.54
CA LYS A 112 20.83 15.55 -42.02
C LYS A 112 19.63 16.46 -41.84
N TRP A 113 19.78 17.51 -41.05
CA TRP A 113 18.70 18.47 -40.79
C TRP A 113 18.80 19.76 -41.58
N GLY A 114 19.96 20.09 -42.16
CA GLY A 114 20.13 21.35 -42.87
C GLY A 114 21.47 21.54 -43.54
N ALA A 115 21.69 22.73 -44.08
CA ALA A 115 22.98 23.11 -44.66
C ALA A 115 23.26 24.59 -44.51
N TRP A 116 24.48 24.92 -44.13
CA TRP A 116 25.03 26.28 -44.18
C TRP A 116 26.03 26.40 -45.32
N ALA A 117 26.23 27.62 -45.80
CA ALA A 117 27.28 27.88 -46.79
C ALA A 117 28.64 27.38 -46.25
N ASN A 118 29.44 26.75 -47.12
CA ASN A 118 30.76 26.26 -46.75
C ASN A 118 31.78 27.41 -46.66
N ILE A 119 31.63 28.22 -45.62
CA ILE A 119 32.50 29.36 -45.28
C ILE A 119 33.07 29.18 -43.87
N ASN A 120 34.05 30.01 -43.53
CA ASN A 120 34.58 30.07 -42.17
C ASN A 120 33.58 30.82 -41.28
N TRP A 121 32.77 30.06 -40.55
CA TRP A 121 31.93 30.57 -39.48
C TRP A 121 32.78 30.85 -38.24
N LEU A 122 32.38 31.88 -37.51
CA LEU A 122 32.92 32.30 -36.22
C LEU A 122 31.81 32.11 -35.19
N ASP A 123 32.18 31.87 -33.94
CA ASP A 123 31.25 31.89 -32.80
C ASP A 123 30.02 30.97 -33.00
N VAL A 124 30.23 29.76 -33.52
CA VAL A 124 29.14 28.78 -33.71
C VAL A 124 28.78 28.16 -32.37
N GLN A 125 27.54 28.31 -31.92
CA GLN A 125 27.04 27.91 -30.60
C GLN A 125 25.60 27.42 -30.69
N ALA A 126 25.16 26.61 -29.72
CA ALA A 126 23.75 26.27 -29.54
C ALA A 126 23.05 27.32 -28.67
N ALA A 127 21.79 27.65 -28.97
CA ALA A 127 21.01 28.67 -28.26
C ALA A 127 19.51 28.51 -28.57
N ASP A 128 18.60 28.67 -27.60
CA ASP A 128 17.16 28.78 -27.89
C ASP A 128 16.83 30.24 -28.26
N ILE A 129 16.94 30.57 -29.54
CA ILE A 129 16.75 31.97 -29.98
C ILE A 129 15.29 32.35 -29.99
N ASN A 130 14.39 31.39 -30.16
CA ASN A 130 12.98 31.67 -30.43
C ASN A 130 12.07 31.47 -29.19
N GLY A 131 12.59 30.83 -28.14
CA GLY A 131 11.92 30.61 -26.86
C GLY A 131 10.94 29.44 -26.88
N ASP A 132 11.09 28.51 -27.82
CA ASP A 132 10.25 27.31 -27.94
C ASP A 132 10.77 26.13 -27.10
N SER A 133 11.84 26.34 -26.34
CA SER A 133 12.54 25.33 -25.56
C SER A 133 13.26 24.27 -26.39
N LEU A 134 13.40 24.47 -27.70
CA LEU A 134 14.29 23.69 -28.55
C LEU A 134 15.58 24.47 -28.76
N ALA A 135 16.71 23.77 -28.76
CA ALA A 135 17.96 24.42 -29.10
C ALA A 135 18.02 24.73 -30.60
N ASP A 136 18.54 25.91 -30.94
CA ASP A 136 18.93 26.30 -32.29
C ASP A 136 20.46 26.30 -32.42
N ILE A 137 20.97 26.41 -33.65
CA ILE A 137 22.40 26.67 -33.88
C ILE A 137 22.60 28.08 -34.37
N VAL A 138 23.37 28.90 -33.67
CA VAL A 138 23.75 30.25 -34.11
C VAL A 138 25.19 30.28 -34.63
N GLY A 139 25.49 31.19 -35.54
CA GLY A 139 26.85 31.41 -36.02
C GLY A 139 27.03 32.76 -36.68
N ARG A 140 28.25 33.29 -36.61
CA ARG A 140 28.62 34.57 -37.18
C ARG A 140 29.55 34.41 -38.38
N THR A 141 29.30 35.14 -39.46
CA THR A 141 30.21 35.22 -40.60
C THR A 141 31.37 36.20 -40.31
N GLN A 142 32.48 36.09 -41.03
CA GLN A 142 33.59 37.06 -40.96
C GLN A 142 33.17 38.53 -41.23
N SER A 143 32.06 38.73 -41.94
CA SER A 143 31.52 40.07 -42.21
C SER A 143 30.78 40.67 -41.00
N GLY A 144 30.52 39.87 -39.97
CA GLY A 144 29.76 40.22 -38.77
C GLY A 144 28.28 39.84 -38.83
N ALA A 145 27.80 39.25 -39.94
CA ALA A 145 26.42 38.80 -40.05
C ALA A 145 26.16 37.53 -39.22
N TRP A 146 25.12 37.56 -38.38
CA TRP A 146 24.65 36.44 -37.58
C TRP A 146 23.56 35.67 -38.30
N TRP A 147 23.61 34.36 -38.16
CA TRP A 147 22.63 33.41 -38.69
C TRP A 147 22.27 32.41 -37.61
N ALA A 148 21.05 31.91 -37.66
CA ALA A 148 20.62 30.74 -36.93
C ALA A 148 20.10 29.66 -37.88
N ALA A 149 20.26 28.42 -37.47
CA ALA A 149 19.56 27.25 -37.97
C ALA A 149 18.53 26.92 -36.89
N ILE A 150 17.29 27.36 -37.11
CA ILE A 150 16.19 27.24 -36.15
C ILE A 150 15.66 25.80 -36.18
N SER A 151 15.61 25.15 -35.03
CA SER A 151 15.06 23.80 -34.90
C SER A 151 13.55 23.79 -34.93
N ASN A 152 12.97 22.68 -35.38
CA ASN A 152 11.58 22.32 -35.13
C ASN A 152 11.44 20.89 -34.59
N GLY A 153 12.57 20.33 -34.14
CA GLY A 153 12.77 18.98 -33.66
C GLY A 153 12.96 17.89 -34.71
N GLU A 154 12.91 18.23 -35.99
CA GLU A 154 13.18 17.28 -37.08
C GLU A 154 14.11 17.84 -38.16
N SER A 155 14.30 19.16 -38.21
CA SER A 155 15.03 19.84 -39.26
C SER A 155 15.46 21.25 -38.85
N PHE A 156 16.40 21.83 -39.60
CA PHE A 156 16.83 23.21 -39.39
C PHE A 156 16.34 24.15 -40.50
N THR A 157 15.76 25.27 -40.10
CA THR A 157 15.44 26.40 -40.99
C THR A 157 16.46 27.54 -40.82
N ASN A 158 17.15 27.90 -41.90
CA ASN A 158 18.15 28.97 -41.85
C ASN A 158 17.50 30.35 -41.80
N GLN A 159 17.89 31.14 -40.81
CA GLN A 159 17.45 32.50 -40.59
C GLN A 159 18.64 33.43 -40.39
N LYS A 160 18.57 34.64 -40.95
CA LYS A 160 19.56 35.68 -40.68
C LYS A 160 19.07 36.54 -39.52
N LEU A 161 19.85 36.60 -38.44
CA LEU A 161 19.48 37.29 -37.20
C LEU A 161 20.01 38.72 -37.09
N GLY A 162 20.90 39.16 -37.98
CA GLY A 162 21.38 40.55 -37.93
C GLY A 162 22.84 40.70 -38.33
N VAL A 163 23.44 41.85 -38.01
CA VAL A 163 24.85 42.14 -38.29
C VAL A 163 25.47 42.90 -37.12
N TRP A 164 26.44 42.28 -36.46
CA TRP A 164 27.36 43.00 -35.58
C TRP A 164 28.45 43.64 -36.44
N SER A 165 28.83 44.88 -36.13
CA SER A 165 29.86 45.55 -36.92
C SER A 165 31.20 44.83 -36.81
N SER A 166 31.76 44.38 -37.93
CA SER A 166 33.10 43.79 -38.01
C SER A 166 34.22 44.80 -37.73
N SER A 167 33.92 46.10 -37.68
CA SER A 167 34.87 47.12 -37.23
C SER A 167 35.07 47.17 -35.71
N VAL A 168 34.22 46.48 -34.95
CA VAL A 168 34.32 46.37 -33.50
C VAL A 168 35.01 45.04 -33.17
N ASN A 169 36.06 45.10 -32.34
CA ASN A 169 36.80 43.90 -31.93
C ASN A 169 36.03 43.20 -30.81
N TRP A 170 35.05 42.39 -31.18
CA TRP A 170 34.28 41.55 -30.28
C TRP A 170 35.14 40.44 -29.71
N ASN A 171 35.18 40.29 -28.38
CA ASN A 171 35.91 39.21 -27.71
C ASN A 171 34.95 38.43 -26.81
N ASN A 172 35.19 37.13 -26.68
CA ASN A 172 34.47 36.21 -25.79
C ASN A 172 32.94 36.33 -25.92
N VAL A 173 32.38 35.89 -27.06
CA VAL A 173 30.92 35.88 -27.25
C VAL A 173 30.33 34.71 -26.47
N ALA A 174 29.35 34.99 -25.60
CA ALA A 174 28.63 34.01 -24.80
C ALA A 174 27.14 34.02 -25.16
N VAL A 175 26.49 32.86 -24.98
CA VAL A 175 25.03 32.66 -25.11
C VAL A 175 24.42 32.61 -23.72
N LEU A 176 23.36 33.37 -23.47
CA LEU A 176 22.64 33.37 -22.19
C LEU A 176 21.34 34.19 -22.27
N ASP A 177 20.31 33.86 -21.49
CA ASP A 177 19.12 34.71 -21.30
C ASP A 177 19.44 35.88 -20.35
N ALA A 178 19.85 37.02 -20.92
CA ALA A 178 20.32 38.15 -20.14
C ALA A 178 19.16 38.94 -19.53
N ASN A 179 18.01 38.94 -20.20
CA ASN A 179 16.86 39.77 -19.85
C ASN A 179 15.74 39.00 -19.12
N GLY A 180 15.88 37.68 -18.99
CA GLY A 180 14.91 36.79 -18.34
C GLY A 180 13.64 36.58 -19.17
N ASP A 181 13.70 36.77 -20.49
CA ASP A 181 12.54 36.66 -21.37
C ASP A 181 12.30 35.25 -21.93
N GLY A 182 13.17 34.30 -21.54
CA GLY A 182 13.14 32.90 -21.94
C GLY A 182 13.77 32.63 -23.31
N ARG A 183 14.42 33.63 -23.93
CA ARG A 183 15.22 33.45 -25.15
C ARG A 183 16.69 33.69 -24.85
N ASP A 184 17.54 32.92 -25.52
CA ASP A 184 18.97 33.09 -25.42
C ASP A 184 19.45 34.33 -26.20
N ASP A 185 20.13 35.21 -25.49
CA ASP A 185 20.83 36.39 -26.01
C ASP A 185 22.31 36.11 -26.29
N MET A 186 22.95 37.04 -27.00
CA MET A 186 24.39 37.04 -27.24
C MET A 186 25.07 38.17 -26.49
N VAL A 187 25.98 37.84 -25.57
CA VAL A 187 26.75 38.83 -24.81
C VAL A 187 28.22 38.83 -25.26
N SER A 188 28.80 40.01 -25.45
CA SER A 188 30.22 40.15 -25.76
C SER A 188 30.77 41.46 -25.20
N HIS A 189 32.08 41.49 -24.92
CA HIS A 189 32.74 42.73 -24.52
C HIS A 189 33.53 43.35 -25.67
N ALA A 190 33.40 44.66 -25.80
CA ALA A 190 34.17 45.45 -26.75
C ALA A 190 34.29 46.90 -26.28
N ASN A 191 35.46 47.50 -26.49
CA ASN A 191 35.73 48.92 -26.21
C ASN A 191 35.44 49.37 -24.76
N GLY A 192 35.57 48.48 -23.77
CA GLY A 192 35.31 48.80 -22.36
C GLY A 192 33.82 48.78 -21.97
N SER A 193 32.98 48.09 -22.74
CA SER A 193 31.57 47.88 -22.46
C SER A 193 31.18 46.42 -22.66
N LEU A 194 30.21 45.95 -21.87
CA LEU A 194 29.43 44.77 -22.21
C LEU A 194 28.31 45.16 -23.17
N TRP A 195 28.16 44.35 -24.21
CA TRP A 195 27.14 44.48 -25.23
C TRP A 195 26.30 43.22 -25.22
N VAL A 196 25.00 43.40 -25.31
CA VAL A 196 24.02 42.34 -25.39
C VAL A 196 23.27 42.50 -26.71
N ALA A 197 23.04 41.37 -27.37
CA ALA A 197 22.11 41.25 -28.48
C ALA A 197 21.15 40.09 -28.12
N GLU A 198 20.12 40.30 -27.31
CA GLU A 198 18.90 40.95 -27.77
C GLU A 198 18.06 40.07 -28.69
N SER A 199 17.74 38.82 -28.36
CA SER A 199 16.87 38.00 -29.21
C SER A 199 15.42 38.47 -29.19
N THR A 200 14.88 38.72 -30.38
CA THR A 200 13.44 38.99 -30.61
C THR A 200 12.69 37.76 -31.14
N GLY A 201 13.34 36.59 -31.09
CA GLY A 201 12.87 35.35 -31.72
C GLY A 201 13.02 35.31 -33.24
N SER A 202 13.32 36.44 -33.88
CA SER A 202 13.54 36.47 -35.33
C SER A 202 14.70 37.35 -35.80
N ASN A 203 15.30 38.10 -34.89
CA ASN A 203 16.38 39.05 -35.14
C ASN A 203 17.07 39.37 -33.80
N TYR A 204 18.27 39.94 -33.88
CA TYR A 204 19.00 40.48 -32.74
C TYR A 204 18.96 42.01 -32.70
N GLU A 205 18.70 42.55 -31.52
CA GLU A 205 18.81 43.98 -31.22
C GLU A 205 20.02 44.25 -30.32
N THR A 206 21.07 44.85 -30.88
CA THR A 206 22.32 45.06 -30.15
C THR A 206 22.32 46.37 -29.37
N ARG A 207 22.57 46.30 -28.07
CA ARG A 207 22.71 47.46 -27.17
C ARG A 207 23.86 47.27 -26.18
N SER A 208 24.41 48.38 -25.69
CA SER A 208 25.38 48.33 -24.60
C SER A 208 24.63 48.37 -23.28
N TRP A 209 24.87 47.36 -22.43
CA TRP A 209 24.21 47.20 -21.14
C TRP A 209 24.99 47.76 -19.95
N GLY A 210 26.22 48.25 -20.17
CA GLY A 210 27.01 48.86 -19.11
C GLY A 210 28.48 49.05 -19.43
N GLY A 211 29.15 49.83 -18.60
CA GLY A 211 30.61 49.98 -18.63
C GLY A 211 31.29 48.78 -17.96
N TRP A 212 32.20 48.12 -18.68
CA TRP A 212 32.99 47.00 -18.19
C TRP A 212 34.45 47.45 -18.13
N SER A 213 35.05 47.42 -16.93
CA SER A 213 36.33 48.09 -16.63
C SER A 213 37.38 47.91 -17.75
N ALA A 214 37.90 49.03 -18.27
CA ALA A 214 38.84 49.06 -19.41
C ALA A 214 40.28 48.59 -19.07
N HIS A 215 40.49 47.94 -17.91
CA HIS A 215 41.80 47.49 -17.48
C HIS A 215 42.19 46.21 -18.23
N ALA A 216 43.02 46.41 -19.25
CA ALA A 216 43.50 45.42 -20.21
C ALA A 216 43.93 44.08 -19.56
N GLY A 217 43.30 42.99 -20.03
CA GLY A 217 43.69 41.61 -19.75
C GLY A 217 42.68 40.83 -18.91
N TRP A 218 41.40 40.83 -19.31
CA TRP A 218 40.40 39.93 -18.76
C TRP A 218 40.74 38.47 -19.07
N GLN A 219 40.59 37.62 -18.07
CA GLN A 219 40.76 36.18 -18.06
C GLN A 219 39.44 35.58 -17.55
N ASP A 220 39.10 34.36 -17.99
CA ASP A 220 38.02 33.57 -17.39
C ASP A 220 36.65 34.28 -17.38
N LEU A 221 36.27 34.92 -18.49
CA LEU A 221 34.95 35.53 -18.63
C LEU A 221 33.91 34.43 -18.85
N GLN A 222 32.92 34.30 -17.95
CA GLN A 222 31.92 33.23 -17.97
C GLN A 222 30.50 33.79 -17.73
N PRO A 223 29.49 33.27 -18.45
CA PRO A 223 28.09 33.48 -18.09
C PRO A 223 27.72 32.59 -16.90
N ILE A 224 26.95 33.11 -15.96
CA ILE A 224 26.66 32.42 -14.70
C ILE A 224 25.48 33.09 -13.98
N ASP A 225 24.56 32.35 -13.35
CA ASP A 225 23.54 32.93 -12.45
C ASP A 225 24.10 32.94 -11.03
N VAL A 226 24.84 33.99 -10.66
CA VAL A 226 25.56 34.00 -9.38
C VAL A 226 24.69 34.37 -8.19
N ASN A 227 23.44 34.77 -8.41
CA ASN A 227 22.54 35.24 -7.35
C ASN A 227 21.20 34.47 -7.29
N GLY A 228 21.03 33.46 -8.15
CA GLY A 228 19.89 32.57 -8.20
C GLY A 228 18.59 33.25 -8.61
N ASP A 229 18.66 34.40 -9.28
CA ASP A 229 17.48 35.16 -9.71
C ASP A 229 16.90 34.66 -11.05
N GLY A 230 17.58 33.71 -11.69
CA GLY A 230 17.18 33.11 -12.95
C GLY A 230 17.55 33.93 -14.18
N MET A 231 18.18 35.10 -14.00
CA MET A 231 18.82 35.85 -15.08
C MET A 231 20.29 35.48 -15.14
N SER A 232 20.84 35.44 -16.34
CA SER A 232 22.27 35.15 -16.48
C SER A 232 23.12 36.41 -16.28
N ASP A 233 24.10 36.30 -15.40
CA ASP A 233 25.11 37.32 -15.10
C ASP A 233 26.41 37.05 -15.89
N VAL A 234 27.40 37.94 -15.70
CA VAL A 234 28.74 37.78 -16.28
C VAL A 234 29.82 37.96 -15.23
N VAL A 235 30.65 36.93 -15.05
CA VAL A 235 31.86 37.00 -14.20
C VAL A 235 33.11 37.11 -15.04
N GLY A 236 34.15 37.76 -14.52
CA GLY A 236 35.46 37.79 -15.16
C GLY A 236 36.58 38.13 -14.19
N ARG A 237 37.76 37.54 -14.44
CA ARG A 237 38.96 37.79 -13.65
C ARG A 237 39.92 38.73 -14.36
N THR A 238 40.43 39.72 -13.65
CA THR A 238 41.48 40.60 -14.20
C THR A 238 42.86 39.98 -14.04
N SER A 239 43.84 40.42 -14.84
CA SER A 239 45.25 39.99 -14.75
C SER A 239 45.92 40.16 -13.38
N ASN A 240 45.35 40.97 -12.48
CA ASN A 240 45.79 41.11 -11.08
C ASN A 240 45.08 40.14 -10.10
N GLY A 241 44.27 39.22 -10.62
CA GLY A 241 43.53 38.21 -9.88
C GLY A 241 42.17 38.66 -9.34
N SER A 242 41.74 39.91 -9.53
CA SER A 242 40.43 40.36 -9.02
C SER A 242 39.28 39.81 -9.87
N TRP A 243 38.29 39.21 -9.20
CA TRP A 243 37.02 38.76 -9.77
C TRP A 243 35.99 39.89 -9.75
N TRP A 244 35.46 40.20 -10.93
CA TRP A 244 34.38 41.16 -11.15
C TRP A 244 33.16 40.45 -11.69
N VAL A 245 32.00 40.94 -11.29
CA VAL A 245 30.69 40.40 -11.65
C VAL A 245 29.81 41.54 -12.16
N ALA A 246 29.17 41.32 -13.30
CA ALA A 246 28.10 42.12 -13.86
C ALA A 246 26.79 41.39 -13.60
N VAL A 247 26.09 41.78 -12.54
CA VAL A 247 24.79 41.21 -12.22
C VAL A 247 23.73 41.83 -13.13
N SER A 248 22.91 41.02 -13.78
CA SER A 248 21.81 41.48 -14.63
C SER A 248 20.66 42.04 -13.80
N ASN A 249 19.95 43.00 -14.35
CA ASN A 249 18.64 43.44 -13.84
C ASN A 249 17.56 43.43 -14.92
N GLY A 250 17.82 42.72 -16.03
CA GLY A 250 16.95 42.62 -17.19
C GLY A 250 17.14 43.70 -18.26
N GLU A 251 17.78 44.82 -17.91
CA GLU A 251 17.99 45.94 -18.85
C GLU A 251 19.44 46.45 -18.90
N SER A 252 20.23 46.12 -17.89
CA SER A 252 21.61 46.59 -17.72
C SER A 252 22.40 45.68 -16.77
N PHE A 253 23.71 45.88 -16.70
CA PHE A 253 24.59 45.15 -15.79
C PHE A 253 25.13 46.04 -14.66
N ASP A 254 24.92 45.60 -13.42
CA ASP A 254 25.47 46.20 -12.21
C ASP A 254 26.82 45.57 -11.86
N ASN A 255 27.88 46.39 -11.91
CA ASN A 255 29.25 45.92 -11.90
C ASN A 255 29.93 46.06 -10.54
N ALA A 256 30.38 44.95 -9.94
CA ALA A 256 31.06 44.94 -8.65
C ALA A 256 32.24 43.96 -8.58
N LYS A 257 33.22 44.24 -7.70
CA LYS A 257 34.30 43.32 -7.38
C LYS A 257 33.85 42.37 -6.27
N TRP A 258 33.86 41.07 -6.52
CA TRP A 258 33.35 40.04 -5.61
C TRP A 258 34.45 39.23 -4.93
N GLY A 259 35.66 39.23 -5.46
CA GLY A 259 36.76 38.45 -4.89
C GLY A 259 38.11 38.76 -5.48
N GLN A 260 39.14 38.06 -5.00
CA GLN A 260 40.47 38.12 -5.57
C GLN A 260 41.23 36.82 -5.34
N TRP A 261 41.68 36.18 -6.43
CA TRP A 261 42.55 35.02 -6.39
C TRP A 261 44.03 35.41 -6.48
N SER A 262 44.89 34.55 -5.95
CA SER A 262 46.33 34.79 -5.91
C SER A 262 46.93 34.76 -7.32
N THR A 263 47.71 35.79 -7.68
CA THR A 263 48.49 35.81 -8.94
C THR A 263 49.84 35.10 -8.82
N LYS A 264 50.16 34.51 -7.66
CA LYS A 264 51.43 33.79 -7.42
C LYS A 264 51.40 32.34 -7.90
N VAL A 265 50.23 31.87 -8.32
CA VAL A 265 49.99 30.53 -8.86
C VAL A 265 49.38 30.68 -10.25
N SER A 266 49.67 29.72 -11.12
CA SER A 266 48.88 29.53 -12.32
C SER A 266 47.57 28.87 -11.93
N TRP A 267 46.49 29.35 -12.53
CA TRP A 267 45.16 28.77 -12.36
C TRP A 267 44.83 28.04 -13.65
N ASP A 268 44.62 26.74 -13.52
CA ASP A 268 44.18 25.83 -14.55
C ASP A 268 42.70 25.50 -14.33
N ASP A 269 41.98 25.10 -15.38
CA ASP A 269 40.61 24.56 -15.30
C ASP A 269 39.61 25.43 -14.50
N VAL A 270 39.46 26.70 -14.89
CA VAL A 270 38.48 27.61 -14.24
C VAL A 270 37.07 27.33 -14.77
N LEU A 271 36.17 26.91 -13.89
CA LEU A 271 34.81 26.47 -14.21
C LEU A 271 33.76 27.21 -13.36
N VAL A 272 32.50 27.14 -13.77
CA VAL A 272 31.33 27.68 -13.06
C VAL A 272 30.26 26.61 -12.96
N ALA A 273 29.62 26.48 -11.79
CA ALA A 273 28.62 25.45 -11.48
C ALA A 273 28.02 25.71 -10.08
N ASP A 274 26.85 25.18 -9.76
CA ASP A 274 26.26 25.20 -8.40
C ASP A 274 26.78 23.99 -7.61
N PHE A 275 27.98 24.12 -7.02
CA PHE A 275 28.64 22.98 -6.37
C PHE A 275 28.01 22.65 -4.99
N ASN A 276 27.13 23.50 -4.44
CA ASN A 276 26.57 23.36 -3.10
C ASN A 276 25.03 23.26 -3.04
N ASP A 277 24.35 23.28 -4.20
CA ASP A 277 22.89 23.25 -4.35
C ASP A 277 22.19 24.37 -3.55
N ASP A 278 22.83 25.54 -3.45
CA ASP A 278 22.22 26.71 -2.81
C ASP A 278 21.40 27.57 -3.80
N GLY A 279 21.44 27.21 -5.08
CA GLY A 279 20.74 27.87 -6.17
C GLY A 279 21.51 29.05 -6.76
N ASN A 280 22.64 29.44 -6.19
CA ASN A 280 23.60 30.35 -6.81
C ASN A 280 24.71 29.55 -7.47
N GLN A 281 25.13 29.95 -8.65
CA GLN A 281 26.29 29.33 -9.27
C GLN A 281 27.60 29.92 -8.70
N ASP A 282 28.58 29.04 -8.53
CA ASP A 282 29.89 29.30 -7.96
C ASP A 282 30.99 29.38 -9.03
N ILE A 283 32.20 29.73 -8.60
CA ILE A 283 33.42 29.64 -9.42
C ILE A 283 34.40 28.63 -8.83
N THR A 284 35.04 27.80 -9.64
CA THR A 284 36.12 26.90 -9.21
C THR A 284 37.35 27.04 -10.08
N GLY A 285 38.53 26.70 -9.55
CA GLY A 285 39.77 26.70 -10.29
C GLY A 285 40.85 25.86 -9.62
N ARG A 286 41.75 25.31 -10.42
CA ARG A 286 42.82 24.43 -9.95
C ARG A 286 44.16 25.13 -9.90
N ALA A 287 44.87 25.04 -8.77
CA ALA A 287 46.18 25.63 -8.58
C ALA A 287 47.16 24.63 -7.94
N ASN A 288 48.23 24.29 -8.66
CA ASN A 288 49.20 23.25 -8.27
C ASN A 288 48.52 21.92 -7.89
N GLY A 289 47.49 21.54 -8.65
CA GLY A 289 46.68 20.36 -8.39
C GLY A 289 45.58 20.52 -7.33
N ASN A 290 45.50 21.63 -6.60
CA ASN A 290 44.44 21.83 -5.59
C ASN A 290 43.23 22.53 -6.20
N TRP A 291 42.04 21.99 -5.97
CA TRP A 291 40.77 22.61 -6.34
C TRP A 291 40.35 23.64 -5.29
N TRP A 292 40.09 24.87 -5.75
CA TRP A 292 39.58 25.96 -4.95
C TRP A 292 38.23 26.43 -5.49
N VAL A 293 37.24 26.49 -4.63
CA VAL A 293 35.89 26.97 -4.97
C VAL A 293 35.67 28.30 -4.28
N GLY A 294 35.22 29.30 -5.04
CA GLY A 294 34.67 30.55 -4.57
C GLY A 294 33.16 30.43 -4.53
N ALA A 295 32.62 29.96 -3.40
CA ALA A 295 31.18 29.81 -3.21
C ALA A 295 30.50 31.19 -3.21
N SER A 296 29.42 31.33 -3.98
CA SER A 296 28.64 32.55 -4.07
C SER A 296 27.68 32.70 -2.90
N ASP A 297 27.39 33.93 -2.49
CA ASP A 297 26.26 34.26 -1.60
C ASP A 297 25.29 35.26 -2.24
N GLY A 298 25.35 35.35 -3.58
CA GLY A 298 24.65 36.36 -4.38
C GLY A 298 25.26 37.77 -4.34
N ASN A 299 26.35 37.98 -3.58
CA ASN A 299 26.98 39.30 -3.47
C ASN A 299 28.53 39.29 -3.51
N LYS A 300 29.16 38.16 -3.17
CA LYS A 300 30.62 37.98 -3.17
C LYS A 300 30.98 36.50 -3.28
N PHE A 301 32.25 36.22 -3.54
CA PHE A 301 32.79 34.85 -3.50
C PHE A 301 33.56 34.59 -2.20
N THR A 302 33.25 33.48 -1.53
CA THR A 302 34.03 32.96 -0.40
C THR A 302 34.90 31.81 -0.87
N THR A 303 36.21 32.06 -1.02
CA THR A 303 37.15 31.06 -1.57
C THR A 303 37.73 30.14 -0.51
N SER A 304 37.54 28.83 -0.65
CA SER A 304 38.16 27.77 0.15
C SER A 304 38.67 26.62 -0.73
N ARG A 305 39.48 25.72 -0.16
CA ARG A 305 40.05 24.57 -0.87
C ARG A 305 39.17 23.35 -0.64
N TRP A 306 38.69 22.74 -1.71
CA TRP A 306 37.71 21.64 -1.66
C TRP A 306 38.33 20.29 -1.96
N GLY A 307 39.43 20.23 -2.72
CA GLY A 307 40.07 18.95 -3.04
C GLY A 307 41.40 19.08 -3.75
N SER A 308 41.87 17.97 -4.32
CA SER A 308 43.07 17.98 -5.16
C SER A 308 43.13 16.85 -6.17
N TRP A 309 43.57 17.17 -7.37
CA TRP A 309 44.07 16.23 -8.37
C TRP A 309 45.58 16.38 -8.54
N SER A 310 46.29 15.28 -8.77
CA SER A 310 47.75 15.33 -8.94
C SER A 310 48.15 16.24 -10.10
N ASN A 311 49.04 17.20 -9.84
CA ASN A 311 49.59 18.11 -10.85
C ASN A 311 50.57 17.41 -11.81
N ASN A 312 50.97 16.18 -11.51
CA ASN A 312 51.84 15.36 -12.36
C ASN A 312 51.04 14.56 -13.41
N VAL A 313 49.71 14.65 -13.36
CA VAL A 313 48.82 13.98 -14.28
C VAL A 313 48.38 14.99 -15.35
N PRO A 314 48.50 14.66 -16.65
CA PRO A 314 48.08 15.54 -17.74
C PRO A 314 46.57 15.46 -17.91
N TRP A 315 45.83 16.11 -17.01
CA TRP A 315 44.38 16.19 -17.08
C TRP A 315 43.93 16.93 -18.34
N THR A 316 42.92 16.39 -18.99
CA THR A 316 42.32 16.95 -20.20
C THR A 316 40.80 16.91 -20.09
N ASN A 317 40.11 17.75 -20.85
CA ASN A 317 38.64 17.78 -20.91
C ASN A 317 37.95 17.98 -19.54
N VAL A 318 38.52 18.83 -18.69
CA VAL A 318 38.01 19.12 -17.34
C VAL A 318 36.77 20.02 -17.41
N THR A 319 35.73 19.69 -16.66
CA THR A 319 34.42 20.38 -16.70
C THR A 319 33.59 20.09 -15.46
N ALA A 320 32.48 20.83 -15.26
CA ALA A 320 31.55 20.61 -14.15
C ALA A 320 30.11 20.37 -14.63
N ALA A 321 29.37 19.57 -13.87
CA ALA A 321 27.93 19.24 -13.99
C ALA A 321 27.54 18.30 -12.83
N ASP A 322 26.25 18.14 -12.53
CA ASP A 322 25.73 17.14 -11.59
C ASP A 322 25.77 15.72 -12.22
N PHE A 323 26.89 15.01 -12.03
CA PHE A 323 27.11 13.71 -12.68
C PHE A 323 26.45 12.55 -11.94
N ASN A 324 26.10 12.73 -10.66
CA ASN A 324 25.52 11.70 -9.80
C ASN A 324 24.03 11.93 -9.48
N GLY A 325 23.43 13.02 -9.97
CA GLY A 325 22.02 13.35 -9.81
C GLY A 325 21.64 13.80 -8.41
N ASP A 326 22.62 14.21 -7.59
CA ASP A 326 22.39 14.57 -6.19
C ASP A 326 21.99 16.04 -5.98
N GLY A 327 21.87 16.80 -7.08
CA GLY A 327 21.53 18.22 -7.12
C GLY A 327 22.72 19.16 -7.03
N LYS A 328 23.92 18.67 -6.69
CA LYS A 328 25.16 19.46 -6.66
C LYS A 328 25.98 19.16 -7.90
N ASP A 329 26.56 20.21 -8.48
CA ASP A 329 27.50 20.00 -9.58
C ASP A 329 28.81 19.39 -9.05
N ASP A 330 29.40 18.47 -9.80
CA ASP A 330 30.72 17.87 -9.56
C ASP A 330 31.75 18.36 -10.60
N ILE A 331 32.98 17.87 -10.51
CA ILE A 331 34.02 18.10 -11.53
C ILE A 331 34.48 16.79 -12.14
N ILE A 332 34.48 16.67 -13.46
CA ILE A 332 35.04 15.51 -14.16
C ILE A 332 36.28 15.89 -14.98
N GLY A 333 37.24 14.96 -15.11
CA GLY A 333 38.47 15.17 -15.88
C GLY A 333 39.08 13.87 -16.37
N ARG A 334 39.84 13.93 -17.47
CA ARG A 334 40.37 12.74 -18.15
C ARG A 334 41.88 12.63 -18.06
N VAL A 335 42.37 11.42 -17.79
CA VAL A 335 43.78 11.01 -17.92
C VAL A 335 43.88 9.66 -18.61
N HIS A 336 44.75 9.53 -19.62
CA HIS A 336 45.12 8.25 -20.24
C HIS A 336 43.93 7.33 -20.58
N ARG A 337 42.83 7.92 -21.07
CA ARG A 337 41.57 7.22 -21.41
C ARG A 337 40.76 6.71 -20.21
N SER A 338 40.92 7.31 -19.03
CA SER A 338 40.05 7.12 -17.87
C SER A 338 39.49 8.47 -17.43
N TRP A 339 38.22 8.46 -17.06
CA TRP A 339 37.51 9.58 -16.47
C TRP A 339 37.58 9.50 -14.96
N TRP A 340 37.87 10.62 -14.34
CA TRP A 340 37.87 10.77 -12.90
C TRP A 340 36.88 11.85 -12.53
N LEU A 341 36.06 11.53 -11.55
CA LEU A 341 35.11 12.44 -10.94
C LEU A 341 35.69 12.96 -9.64
N ALA A 342 35.47 14.23 -9.37
CA ALA A 342 35.68 14.94 -8.12
C ALA A 342 34.28 15.35 -7.65
N GLU A 343 33.64 14.47 -6.91
CA GLU A 343 32.26 14.56 -6.45
C GLU A 343 32.11 15.61 -5.38
N SER A 344 31.14 16.51 -5.54
CA SER A 344 30.86 17.55 -4.57
C SER A 344 30.02 17.04 -3.42
N SER A 345 30.47 17.29 -2.19
CA SER A 345 29.63 17.16 -1.00
C SER A 345 28.88 18.45 -0.66
N GLY A 346 29.08 19.52 -1.45
CA GLY A 346 28.68 20.89 -1.14
C GLY A 346 29.72 21.72 -0.39
N GLU A 347 30.79 21.08 0.12
CA GLU A 347 31.89 21.77 0.82
C GLU A 347 33.28 21.20 0.48
N ALA A 348 33.34 20.02 -0.14
CA ALA A 348 34.58 19.34 -0.52
C ALA A 348 34.38 18.50 -1.79
N PHE A 349 35.50 18.11 -2.41
CA PHE A 349 35.51 17.18 -3.53
C PHE A 349 36.12 15.82 -3.14
N THR A 350 35.38 14.74 -3.40
CA THR A 350 35.86 13.35 -3.26
C THR A 350 36.22 12.80 -4.63
N ASN A 351 37.47 12.34 -4.79
CA ASN A 351 37.91 11.83 -6.09
C ASN A 351 37.65 10.34 -6.22
N ARG A 352 37.00 9.92 -7.31
CA ARG A 352 36.96 8.52 -7.73
C ARG A 352 37.21 8.36 -9.22
N LEU A 353 37.64 7.17 -9.59
CA LEU A 353 37.58 6.77 -10.99
C LEU A 353 36.10 6.68 -11.37
N TRP A 354 35.71 7.44 -12.38
CA TRP A 354 34.37 7.40 -12.94
C TRP A 354 34.31 6.23 -13.92
N SER A 355 34.95 6.33 -15.09
CA SER A 355 34.92 5.25 -16.07
C SER A 355 36.26 5.00 -16.74
N ASN A 356 36.47 3.76 -17.17
CA ASN A 356 37.56 3.38 -18.06
C ASN A 356 37.02 3.31 -19.49
N TRP A 357 37.70 3.98 -20.41
CA TRP A 357 37.26 4.06 -21.81
C TRP A 357 37.47 2.75 -22.59
N GLU A 358 38.12 1.70 -22.04
CA GLU A 358 38.10 0.34 -22.62
C GLU A 358 38.04 -0.79 -21.57
N LYS A 359 37.34 -1.87 -21.93
CA LYS A 359 37.10 -3.11 -21.16
C LYS A 359 38.35 -4.01 -21.00
N THR A 360 39.56 -3.52 -21.28
CA THR A 360 40.80 -4.31 -21.17
C THR A 360 41.70 -3.83 -20.04
N ASN A 361 41.74 -4.62 -18.97
CA ASN A 361 42.78 -4.74 -17.94
C ASN A 361 43.89 -3.67 -17.96
N ILE A 362 43.76 -2.68 -17.09
CA ILE A 362 44.94 -2.13 -16.42
C ILE A 362 45.13 -2.95 -15.13
N GLN A 363 45.98 -3.98 -15.22
CA GLN A 363 46.72 -4.41 -14.05
C GLN A 363 47.77 -3.33 -13.75
N ASP A 364 47.59 -2.62 -12.64
CA ASP A 364 48.61 -2.37 -11.60
C ASP A 364 48.34 -1.06 -10.82
N PRO A 365 47.60 -1.11 -9.69
CA PRO A 365 47.46 -0.01 -8.74
C PRO A 365 48.77 0.39 -8.04
N SER A 366 49.85 -0.40 -8.16
CA SER A 366 51.12 -0.11 -7.48
C SER A 366 51.91 1.07 -8.08
N ALA A 367 51.48 1.61 -9.22
CA ALA A 367 52.02 2.84 -9.78
C ALA A 367 51.57 4.12 -9.06
N ILE A 368 50.64 4.05 -8.09
CA ILE A 368 50.01 5.23 -7.44
C ILE A 368 50.20 5.29 -5.92
N GLY A 369 50.95 4.37 -5.31
CA GLY A 369 51.38 4.50 -3.90
C GLY A 369 50.27 4.55 -2.86
N LEU A 370 49.09 4.00 -3.14
CA LEU A 370 48.01 3.79 -2.18
C LEU A 370 48.00 2.31 -1.74
N GLN A 371 48.18 2.06 -0.44
CA GLN A 371 47.92 0.74 0.16
C GLN A 371 46.42 0.64 0.39
N LEU A 372 45.72 -0.21 -0.37
CA LEU A 372 44.36 -0.67 -0.04
C LEU A 372 44.46 -2.07 0.57
N SER A 373 43.77 -2.27 1.70
CA SER A 373 43.66 -3.54 2.40
C SER A 373 42.80 -4.54 1.62
N THR A 374 43.01 -5.83 1.87
CA THR A 374 42.33 -6.97 1.24
C THR A 374 40.96 -7.28 1.86
N ALA A 375 40.15 -6.27 2.18
CA ALA A 375 38.80 -6.50 2.74
C ALA A 375 37.83 -6.88 1.62
N ASN A 376 37.04 -7.94 1.84
CA ASN A 376 35.95 -8.37 0.96
C ASN A 376 34.67 -7.64 1.37
N PHE A 377 34.03 -6.94 0.44
CA PHE A 377 32.82 -6.15 0.62
C PHE A 377 31.67 -6.84 -0.09
N PRO A 378 30.45 -6.77 0.45
CA PRO A 378 29.33 -7.45 -0.17
C PRO A 378 29.04 -6.86 -1.54
N PRO A 379 28.53 -7.68 -2.48
CA PRO A 379 27.97 -7.15 -3.70
C PRO A 379 26.83 -6.19 -3.37
N LYS A 380 26.55 -5.24 -4.27
CA LYS A 380 25.50 -4.23 -4.12
C LYS A 380 24.47 -4.39 -5.23
N ILE A 381 23.21 -4.53 -4.86
CA ILE A 381 22.07 -4.58 -5.76
C ILE A 381 21.00 -3.61 -5.26
N ILE A 382 20.33 -2.89 -6.16
CA ILE A 382 19.22 -2.00 -5.80
C ILE A 382 17.94 -2.39 -6.55
N ASP A 383 16.82 -1.86 -6.08
CA ASP A 383 15.49 -2.14 -6.64
C ASP A 383 15.43 -1.78 -8.13
N GLN A 384 14.84 -2.65 -8.94
CA GLN A 384 14.79 -2.50 -10.40
C GLN A 384 13.39 -2.78 -10.95
N THR A 385 13.01 -2.07 -12.01
CA THR A 385 11.72 -2.28 -12.69
C THR A 385 11.92 -2.60 -14.16
N PHE A 386 11.13 -3.54 -14.68
CA PHE A 386 11.06 -3.89 -16.09
C PHE A 386 9.61 -3.88 -16.57
N GLU A 387 9.41 -3.88 -17.88
CA GLU A 387 8.10 -4.02 -18.50
C GLU A 387 8.18 -5.08 -19.60
N ILE A 388 7.09 -5.80 -19.82
CA ILE A 388 6.95 -6.72 -20.94
C ILE A 388 5.49 -6.78 -21.38
N ASP A 389 5.28 -6.86 -22.68
CA ASP A 389 3.94 -7.03 -23.25
C ASP A 389 3.38 -8.40 -22.87
N GLU A 390 2.08 -8.45 -22.58
CA GLU A 390 1.40 -9.72 -22.38
C GLU A 390 1.46 -10.63 -23.62
N ASN A 391 1.13 -11.90 -23.43
CA ASN A 391 1.27 -12.96 -24.43
C ASN A 391 2.71 -13.18 -24.93
N SER A 392 3.71 -12.54 -24.31
CA SER A 392 5.12 -12.76 -24.62
C SER A 392 5.51 -14.23 -24.45
N ALA A 393 6.17 -14.79 -25.45
CA ALA A 393 6.52 -16.21 -25.49
C ALA A 393 7.54 -16.58 -24.39
N THR A 394 7.58 -17.86 -24.00
CA THR A 394 8.63 -18.38 -23.12
C THR A 394 10.01 -18.11 -23.72
N ASP A 395 10.97 -17.77 -22.86
CA ASP A 395 12.32 -17.30 -23.14
C ASP A 395 12.43 -15.89 -23.76
N SER A 396 11.32 -15.15 -23.86
CA SER A 396 11.39 -13.72 -24.21
C SER A 396 12.19 -12.97 -23.15
N VAL A 397 13.10 -12.11 -23.58
CA VAL A 397 13.96 -11.33 -22.68
C VAL A 397 13.16 -10.16 -22.13
N VAL A 398 13.07 -10.10 -20.81
CA VAL A 398 12.40 -9.02 -20.07
C VAL A 398 13.38 -7.88 -19.79
N GLY A 399 14.61 -8.25 -19.43
CA GLY A 399 15.64 -7.29 -19.08
C GLY A 399 16.88 -7.98 -18.52
N THR A 400 17.78 -7.21 -17.92
CA THR A 400 18.94 -7.72 -17.20
C THR A 400 18.99 -7.06 -15.83
N VAL A 401 18.88 -7.87 -14.78
CA VAL A 401 19.06 -7.45 -13.39
C VAL A 401 20.55 -7.18 -13.18
N VAL A 402 20.89 -5.98 -12.71
CA VAL A 402 22.27 -5.56 -12.53
C VAL A 402 22.60 -5.42 -11.04
N ALA A 403 23.78 -5.91 -10.68
CA ALA A 403 24.41 -5.70 -9.39
C ALA A 403 25.91 -5.47 -9.59
N THR A 404 26.58 -4.95 -8.58
CA THR A 404 28.02 -4.69 -8.58
C THR A 404 28.69 -5.40 -7.42
N ASP A 405 30.01 -5.57 -7.48
CA ASP A 405 30.81 -6.01 -6.34
C ASP A 405 31.94 -5.00 -6.13
N PRO A 406 32.11 -4.41 -4.94
CA PRO A 406 33.15 -3.41 -4.70
C PRO A 406 34.58 -3.95 -4.88
N ASN A 407 34.78 -5.27 -4.74
CA ASN A 407 36.05 -5.94 -5.00
C ASN A 407 36.17 -6.44 -6.45
N GLY A 408 35.07 -6.46 -7.19
CA GLY A 408 34.98 -6.98 -8.55
C GLY A 408 34.89 -8.50 -8.60
N ASP A 409 34.45 -9.14 -7.52
CA ASP A 409 34.30 -10.57 -7.46
C ASP A 409 33.13 -11.06 -8.35
N PRO A 410 33.21 -12.32 -8.87
CA PRO A 410 32.17 -12.85 -9.73
C PRO A 410 30.81 -12.97 -9.03
N LEU A 411 29.80 -12.36 -9.61
CA LEU A 411 28.45 -12.32 -9.07
C LEU A 411 27.63 -13.54 -9.46
N ILE A 412 26.84 -14.06 -8.52
CA ILE A 412 25.85 -15.11 -8.72
C ILE A 412 24.49 -14.54 -8.36
N TYR A 413 23.58 -14.54 -9.32
CA TYR A 413 22.22 -14.02 -9.17
C TYR A 413 21.24 -15.16 -8.88
N SER A 414 20.25 -14.88 -8.05
CA SER A 414 19.16 -15.81 -7.77
C SER A 414 17.89 -15.06 -7.43
N ILE A 415 16.75 -15.51 -7.95
CA ILE A 415 15.45 -15.09 -7.42
C ILE A 415 15.22 -15.87 -6.13
N VAL A 416 15.00 -15.16 -5.01
CA VAL A 416 14.88 -15.77 -3.67
C VAL A 416 13.48 -15.72 -3.10
N GLY A 417 12.54 -14.99 -3.71
CA GLY A 417 11.13 -14.97 -3.30
C GLY A 417 10.26 -13.99 -4.08
N GLY A 418 8.97 -13.93 -3.77
CA GLY A 418 7.99 -13.01 -4.36
C GLY A 418 7.16 -13.59 -5.52
N THR A 419 6.28 -12.78 -6.11
CA THR A 419 5.20 -13.23 -7.02
C THR A 419 5.70 -13.64 -8.40
N GLY A 420 6.86 -13.14 -8.86
CA GLY A 420 7.40 -13.44 -10.19
C GLY A 420 8.27 -14.71 -10.31
N VAL A 421 8.48 -15.47 -9.21
CA VAL A 421 9.35 -16.68 -9.19
C VAL A 421 8.89 -17.76 -10.19
N SER A 422 7.58 -17.84 -10.43
CA SER A 422 6.97 -18.78 -11.37
C SER A 422 6.90 -18.25 -12.80
N ALA A 423 6.88 -16.92 -12.97
CA ALA A 423 6.72 -16.24 -14.25
C ALA A 423 8.05 -15.96 -14.96
N PHE A 424 9.15 -15.79 -14.20
CA PHE A 424 10.46 -15.41 -14.74
C PHE A 424 11.59 -16.37 -14.35
N ASN A 425 12.59 -16.45 -15.23
CA ASN A 425 13.89 -17.06 -14.96
C ASN A 425 14.94 -15.96 -14.87
N LEU A 426 15.92 -16.14 -13.98
CA LEU A 426 17.10 -15.28 -13.89
C LEU A 426 18.35 -16.16 -14.01
N ASP A 427 19.22 -15.84 -14.96
CA ASP A 427 20.50 -16.53 -15.09
C ASP A 427 21.64 -15.83 -14.33
N ASN A 428 22.81 -16.48 -14.27
CA ASN A 428 23.98 -15.94 -13.56
C ASN A 428 24.59 -14.69 -14.22
N THR A 429 24.12 -14.29 -15.41
CA THR A 429 24.52 -13.03 -16.06
C THR A 429 23.57 -11.88 -15.71
N GLY A 430 22.55 -12.16 -14.90
CA GLY A 430 21.48 -11.22 -14.56
C GLY A 430 20.37 -11.20 -15.61
N GLN A 431 20.42 -12.01 -16.68
CA GLN A 431 19.40 -11.97 -17.72
C GLN A 431 18.08 -12.53 -17.19
N LEU A 432 17.04 -11.69 -17.23
CA LEU A 432 15.69 -12.01 -16.82
C LEU A 432 14.87 -12.37 -18.06
N THR A 433 14.28 -13.57 -18.07
CA THR A 433 13.47 -14.07 -19.19
C THR A 433 12.12 -14.58 -18.73
N VAL A 434 11.14 -14.61 -19.63
CA VAL A 434 9.85 -15.24 -19.40
C VAL A 434 10.03 -16.74 -19.24
N LYS A 435 9.66 -17.27 -18.09
CA LYS A 435 9.68 -18.71 -17.80
C LYS A 435 8.41 -19.39 -18.33
N ALA A 436 7.26 -18.76 -18.14
CA ALA A 436 5.96 -19.32 -18.51
C ALA A 436 5.08 -18.26 -19.17
N SER A 437 5.00 -18.29 -20.50
CA SER A 437 4.18 -17.36 -21.30
C SER A 437 2.72 -17.31 -20.86
N SER A 438 2.15 -18.42 -20.40
CA SER A 438 0.77 -18.47 -19.90
C SER A 438 0.52 -17.74 -18.58
N LEU A 439 1.56 -17.18 -17.95
CA LEU A 439 1.44 -16.30 -16.79
C LEU A 439 1.69 -14.83 -17.18
N ILE A 440 2.04 -14.55 -18.42
CA ILE A 440 2.28 -13.19 -18.91
C ILE A 440 1.00 -12.74 -19.61
N ASP A 441 -0.01 -12.43 -18.79
CA ASP A 441 -1.40 -12.10 -19.16
C ASP A 441 -1.82 -10.93 -18.24
N HIS A 442 -2.19 -9.78 -18.82
CA HIS A 442 -2.44 -8.54 -18.09
C HIS A 442 -3.70 -8.65 -17.21
N GLU A 443 -4.76 -9.25 -17.76
CA GLU A 443 -6.04 -9.51 -17.12
C GLU A 443 -5.87 -10.44 -15.92
N GLN A 444 -4.93 -11.39 -16.02
CA GLN A 444 -4.56 -12.26 -14.90
C GLN A 444 -3.67 -11.53 -13.88
N ALA A 445 -2.61 -10.85 -14.31
CA ALA A 445 -1.67 -10.16 -13.44
C ALA A 445 -0.92 -9.03 -14.16
N SER A 446 -1.41 -7.80 -14.00
CA SER A 446 -0.76 -6.58 -14.54
C SER A 446 0.66 -6.28 -14.01
N SER A 447 1.14 -6.95 -12.96
CA SER A 447 2.54 -6.84 -12.52
C SER A 447 3.01 -7.98 -11.62
N TYR A 448 4.30 -8.25 -11.64
CA TYR A 448 5.00 -9.17 -10.74
C TYR A 448 6.04 -8.43 -9.89
N THR A 449 6.26 -8.86 -8.66
CA THR A 449 7.32 -8.31 -7.78
C THR A 449 8.04 -9.45 -7.07
N PHE A 450 9.36 -9.53 -7.19
CA PHE A 450 10.18 -10.61 -6.63
C PHE A 450 11.56 -10.14 -6.17
N PHE A 451 12.14 -10.83 -5.19
CA PHE A 451 13.41 -10.49 -4.59
C PHE A 451 14.55 -11.17 -5.36
N VAL A 452 15.57 -10.40 -5.75
CA VAL A 452 16.79 -10.92 -6.36
C VAL A 452 17.93 -10.76 -5.36
N ARG A 453 18.56 -11.88 -5.01
CA ARG A 453 19.80 -11.93 -4.24
C ARG A 453 20.99 -12.06 -5.18
N VAL A 454 22.00 -11.22 -4.96
CA VAL A 454 23.32 -11.32 -5.58
C VAL A 454 24.35 -11.74 -4.52
N THR A 455 25.25 -12.67 -4.84
CA THR A 455 26.35 -13.08 -3.96
C THR A 455 27.67 -13.16 -4.71
N ASP A 456 28.78 -12.82 -4.03
CA ASP A 456 30.16 -12.98 -4.50
C ASP A 456 30.74 -14.39 -4.21
N GLY A 457 29.93 -15.28 -3.62
CA GLY A 457 30.32 -16.61 -3.15
C GLY A 457 30.59 -16.71 -1.65
N THR A 458 30.61 -15.58 -0.93
CA THR A 458 30.87 -15.48 0.51
C THR A 458 29.83 -14.63 1.24
N ILE A 459 29.51 -13.46 0.70
CA ILE A 459 28.57 -12.48 1.22
C ILE A 459 27.62 -12.04 0.09
N HIS A 460 26.49 -11.42 0.46
CA HIS A 460 25.38 -11.19 -0.47
C HIS A 460 24.60 -9.93 -0.13
N ASP A 461 23.81 -9.48 -1.10
CA ASP A 461 22.86 -8.38 -1.00
C ASP A 461 21.58 -8.73 -1.77
N THR A 462 20.46 -8.10 -1.44
CA THR A 462 19.13 -8.43 -1.97
C THR A 462 18.33 -7.17 -2.30
N ALA A 463 17.68 -7.16 -3.46
CA ALA A 463 16.81 -6.07 -3.91
C ALA A 463 15.48 -6.56 -4.49
N ILE A 464 14.51 -5.66 -4.60
CA ILE A 464 13.19 -5.90 -5.19
C ILE A 464 13.24 -5.65 -6.70
N VAL A 465 12.82 -6.64 -7.49
CA VAL A 465 12.58 -6.51 -8.92
C VAL A 465 11.08 -6.54 -9.20
N ARG A 466 10.56 -5.52 -9.89
CA ARG A 466 9.18 -5.47 -10.38
C ARG A 466 9.13 -5.58 -11.89
N VAL A 467 8.20 -6.37 -12.43
CA VAL A 467 7.93 -6.45 -13.87
C VAL A 467 6.48 -6.06 -14.11
N THR A 468 6.23 -4.98 -14.85
CA THR A 468 4.88 -4.59 -15.30
C THR A 468 4.53 -5.40 -16.56
N ILE A 469 3.29 -5.89 -16.64
CA ILE A 469 2.77 -6.53 -17.83
C ILE A 469 1.94 -5.50 -18.60
N ASN A 470 2.33 -5.16 -19.82
CA ASN A 470 1.57 -4.22 -20.64
C ASN A 470 0.37 -4.93 -21.26
N ASP A 471 -0.78 -4.28 -21.14
CA ASP A 471 -2.06 -4.65 -21.75
C ASP A 471 -1.96 -4.55 -23.29
N VAL A 472 -2.27 -5.63 -24.00
CA VAL A 472 -2.25 -5.76 -25.46
C VAL A 472 -3.57 -6.33 -25.98
N ASN A 473 -4.50 -5.42 -26.29
CA ASN A 473 -5.77 -5.67 -26.98
C ASN A 473 -5.88 -7.04 -27.69
N GLU A 474 -6.70 -7.93 -27.14
CA GLU A 474 -7.10 -9.21 -27.68
C GLU A 474 -8.41 -9.13 -28.48
N ALA A 475 -8.70 -10.19 -29.25
CA ALA A 475 -9.93 -10.24 -30.01
C ALA A 475 -11.11 -10.70 -29.13
N PRO A 476 -12.31 -10.11 -29.29
CA PRO A 476 -13.52 -10.60 -28.64
C PRO A 476 -13.85 -12.02 -29.12
N SER A 477 -14.56 -12.80 -28.30
CA SER A 477 -14.96 -14.17 -28.61
C SER A 477 -16.46 -14.38 -28.48
N ILE A 478 -17.10 -14.97 -29.51
CA ILE A 478 -18.54 -15.27 -29.48
C ILE A 478 -18.74 -16.61 -28.74
N LEU A 479 -19.40 -16.56 -27.59
CA LEU A 479 -19.71 -17.74 -26.78
C LEU A 479 -21.01 -18.45 -27.22
N THR A 480 -21.85 -17.78 -28.01
CA THR A 480 -23.20 -18.23 -28.34
C THR A 480 -23.22 -19.13 -29.57
N SER A 481 -23.25 -20.44 -29.36
CA SER A 481 -23.36 -21.40 -30.48
C SER A 481 -24.79 -21.60 -30.99
N SER A 482 -25.80 -21.44 -30.13
CA SER A 482 -27.21 -21.58 -30.53
C SER A 482 -28.19 -20.78 -29.67
N LEU A 483 -29.33 -20.46 -30.27
CA LEU A 483 -30.51 -19.87 -29.65
C LEU A 483 -31.73 -20.71 -29.98
N ALA A 484 -32.86 -20.50 -29.29
CA ALA A 484 -34.08 -21.26 -29.53
C ALA A 484 -35.32 -20.37 -29.53
N ILE A 485 -36.28 -20.69 -30.40
CA ILE A 485 -37.60 -20.08 -30.46
C ILE A 485 -38.69 -21.13 -30.51
N SER A 486 -39.95 -20.74 -30.27
CA SER A 486 -41.10 -21.63 -30.40
C SER A 486 -41.72 -21.54 -31.80
N ALA A 487 -42.24 -22.65 -32.30
CA ALA A 487 -43.04 -22.66 -33.53
C ALA A 487 -44.27 -21.75 -33.36
N GLY A 488 -44.39 -20.71 -34.19
CA GLY A 488 -45.45 -19.70 -34.08
C GLY A 488 -45.09 -18.42 -33.30
N SER A 489 -43.81 -18.23 -32.91
CA SER A 489 -43.31 -16.95 -32.39
C SER A 489 -43.58 -15.79 -33.37
N ALA A 490 -43.96 -14.63 -32.82
CA ALA A 490 -44.44 -13.48 -33.59
C ALA A 490 -43.30 -12.50 -33.96
N ASN A 491 -43.51 -11.70 -35.01
CA ASN A 491 -42.58 -10.62 -35.36
C ASN A 491 -42.39 -9.66 -34.18
N GLY A 492 -41.15 -9.29 -33.89
CA GLY A 492 -40.74 -8.45 -32.77
C GLY A 492 -40.50 -9.20 -31.46
N GLU A 493 -40.75 -10.52 -31.39
CA GLU A 493 -40.42 -11.32 -30.22
C GLU A 493 -38.90 -11.52 -30.09
N THR A 494 -38.41 -11.52 -28.85
CA THR A 494 -37.00 -11.72 -28.53
C THR A 494 -36.63 -13.19 -28.62
N VAL A 495 -35.55 -13.48 -29.36
CA VAL A 495 -34.99 -14.83 -29.51
C VAL A 495 -34.00 -15.13 -28.39
N GLY A 496 -33.16 -14.15 -28.05
CA GLY A 496 -32.11 -14.25 -27.05
C GLY A 496 -31.04 -13.19 -27.30
N THR A 497 -29.91 -13.29 -26.59
CA THR A 497 -28.78 -12.37 -26.72
C THR A 497 -27.56 -13.15 -27.17
N VAL A 498 -26.77 -12.56 -28.07
CA VAL A 498 -25.43 -13.04 -28.41
C VAL A 498 -24.50 -12.63 -27.28
N ASN A 499 -24.06 -13.60 -26.51
CA ASN A 499 -23.04 -13.43 -25.49
C ASN A 499 -21.66 -13.45 -26.15
N VAL A 500 -20.86 -12.43 -25.83
CA VAL A 500 -19.49 -12.23 -26.25
C VAL A 500 -18.66 -12.06 -24.98
N ASP A 501 -17.43 -12.56 -25.01
CA ASP A 501 -16.43 -12.37 -23.97
C ASP A 501 -15.22 -11.71 -24.60
N ASP A 502 -14.73 -10.64 -23.99
CA ASP A 502 -13.55 -9.90 -24.42
C ASP A 502 -12.64 -9.78 -23.19
N PRO A 503 -11.38 -10.27 -23.26
CA PRO A 503 -10.44 -10.18 -22.15
C PRO A 503 -10.25 -8.72 -21.68
N ASP A 504 -10.19 -7.78 -22.62
CA ASP A 504 -9.90 -6.38 -22.36
C ASP A 504 -11.07 -5.66 -21.66
N THR A 505 -10.84 -5.24 -20.41
CA THR A 505 -11.93 -4.63 -19.63
C THR A 505 -12.31 -3.23 -20.14
N ASN A 506 -13.60 -3.04 -20.44
CA ASN A 506 -14.25 -1.78 -20.85
C ASN A 506 -14.12 -1.37 -22.33
N GLU A 507 -13.76 -2.31 -23.20
CA GLU A 507 -13.91 -2.17 -24.65
C GLU A 507 -15.39 -2.15 -25.07
N SER A 508 -15.73 -1.42 -26.14
CA SER A 508 -17.08 -1.45 -26.71
C SER A 508 -17.16 -2.45 -27.86
N ILE A 509 -18.06 -3.44 -27.75
CA ILE A 509 -18.23 -4.46 -28.78
C ILE A 509 -19.28 -4.03 -29.83
N GLY A 510 -18.87 -4.00 -31.10
CA GLY A 510 -19.74 -3.86 -32.26
C GLY A 510 -20.26 -5.20 -32.75
N TYR A 511 -21.56 -5.28 -33.08
CA TYR A 511 -22.23 -6.51 -33.52
C TYR A 511 -22.73 -6.39 -34.97
N THR A 512 -22.43 -7.38 -35.80
CA THR A 512 -22.82 -7.37 -37.21
C THR A 512 -23.26 -8.75 -37.71
N VAL A 513 -24.41 -8.83 -38.39
CA VAL A 513 -24.80 -10.04 -39.13
C VAL A 513 -24.21 -9.97 -40.54
N THR A 514 -23.31 -10.88 -40.87
CA THR A 514 -22.61 -10.93 -42.16
C THR A 514 -23.20 -11.98 -43.10
N GLY A 515 -24.06 -12.88 -42.62
CA GLY A 515 -24.74 -13.89 -43.45
C GLY A 515 -25.58 -14.91 -42.67
N GLY A 516 -25.84 -16.06 -43.28
CA GLY A 516 -26.64 -17.16 -42.71
C GLY A 516 -28.07 -17.25 -43.26
N THR A 517 -28.70 -18.42 -43.14
CA THR A 517 -30.05 -18.70 -43.70
C THR A 517 -31.15 -17.92 -42.99
N GLY A 518 -30.92 -17.46 -41.76
CA GLY A 518 -31.82 -16.64 -40.97
C GLY A 518 -31.60 -15.13 -41.09
N SER A 519 -30.61 -14.67 -41.88
CA SER A 519 -30.21 -13.25 -41.93
C SER A 519 -31.33 -12.27 -42.33
N SER A 520 -32.36 -12.71 -43.05
CA SER A 520 -33.55 -11.91 -43.36
C SER A 520 -34.72 -12.10 -42.39
N LEU A 521 -34.63 -13.10 -41.50
CA LEU A 521 -35.69 -13.51 -40.58
C LEU A 521 -35.45 -12.97 -39.16
N PHE A 522 -34.23 -12.60 -38.83
CA PHE A 522 -33.83 -12.05 -37.54
C PHE A 522 -33.06 -10.73 -37.68
N ALA A 523 -33.15 -9.89 -36.66
CA ALA A 523 -32.35 -8.68 -36.51
C ALA A 523 -31.49 -8.76 -35.25
N LEU A 524 -30.26 -8.27 -35.35
CA LEU A 524 -29.30 -8.15 -34.24
C LEU A 524 -29.15 -6.67 -33.89
N SER A 525 -29.34 -6.33 -32.63
CA SER A 525 -29.15 -4.97 -32.11
C SER A 525 -27.69 -4.69 -31.72
N GLU A 526 -27.38 -3.42 -31.48
CA GLU A 526 -26.07 -2.96 -30.97
C GLU A 526 -25.73 -3.53 -29.58
N SER A 527 -26.72 -4.04 -28.83
CA SER A 527 -26.50 -4.68 -27.52
C SER A 527 -26.49 -6.22 -27.59
N GLY A 528 -26.30 -6.80 -28.78
CA GLY A 528 -26.28 -8.26 -28.98
C GLY A 528 -27.66 -8.93 -28.96
N LEU A 529 -28.77 -8.19 -28.77
CA LEU A 529 -30.12 -8.78 -28.73
C LEU A 529 -30.59 -9.22 -30.12
N VAL A 530 -31.04 -10.47 -30.25
CA VAL A 530 -31.63 -11.06 -31.46
C VAL A 530 -33.16 -11.02 -31.37
N THR A 531 -33.82 -10.47 -32.39
CA THR A 531 -35.28 -10.35 -32.48
C THR A 531 -35.81 -10.88 -33.82
N ILE A 532 -37.07 -11.31 -33.85
CA ILE A 532 -37.71 -11.85 -35.05
C ILE A 532 -38.19 -10.72 -35.96
N VAL A 533 -37.74 -10.72 -37.22
CA VAL A 533 -38.19 -9.77 -38.27
C VAL A 533 -39.38 -10.32 -39.02
N ASP A 534 -39.33 -11.60 -39.42
CA ASP A 534 -40.39 -12.29 -40.13
C ASP A 534 -40.53 -13.73 -39.63
N GLY A 535 -41.55 -13.95 -38.80
CA GLY A 535 -41.91 -15.26 -38.24
C GLY A 535 -42.99 -16.00 -39.02
N SER A 536 -43.26 -15.63 -40.29
CA SER A 536 -44.34 -16.23 -41.08
C SER A 536 -44.09 -17.72 -41.40
N ASN A 537 -44.46 -18.57 -40.44
CA ASN A 537 -44.41 -20.04 -40.41
C ASN A 537 -43.10 -20.69 -39.96
N PHE A 538 -42.51 -20.26 -38.83
CA PHE A 538 -41.51 -21.11 -38.15
C PHE A 538 -42.12 -22.47 -37.77
N THR A 539 -41.61 -23.55 -38.36
CA THR A 539 -42.08 -24.92 -38.13
C THR A 539 -41.15 -25.63 -37.17
N SER A 540 -41.69 -26.42 -36.23
CA SER A 540 -40.88 -27.20 -35.30
C SER A 540 -39.92 -28.12 -36.06
N GLY A 541 -38.63 -28.03 -35.76
CA GLY A 541 -37.55 -28.77 -36.44
C GLY A 541 -36.87 -28.01 -37.58
N ASP A 542 -37.24 -26.75 -37.85
CA ASP A 542 -36.46 -25.85 -38.71
C ASP A 542 -35.24 -25.33 -37.94
N ASP A 543 -34.07 -25.30 -38.61
CA ASP A 543 -32.85 -24.68 -38.10
C ASP A 543 -32.46 -23.51 -39.03
N TYR A 544 -32.23 -22.33 -38.44
CA TYR A 544 -31.75 -21.15 -39.16
C TYR A 544 -30.35 -20.77 -38.67
N THR A 545 -29.49 -20.27 -39.55
CA THR A 545 -28.15 -19.81 -39.15
C THR A 545 -28.03 -18.30 -39.26
N LEU A 546 -27.32 -17.70 -38.31
CA LEU A 546 -26.82 -16.33 -38.35
C LEU A 546 -25.29 -16.39 -38.33
N ILE A 547 -24.63 -15.84 -39.34
CA ILE A 547 -23.18 -15.63 -39.30
C ILE A 547 -22.98 -14.24 -38.69
N ILE A 548 -22.44 -14.21 -37.49
CA ILE A 548 -22.29 -12.99 -36.68
C ILE A 548 -20.80 -12.69 -36.57
N GLN A 549 -20.43 -11.44 -36.86
CA GLN A 549 -19.11 -10.89 -36.60
C GLN A 549 -19.21 -9.87 -35.47
N VAL A 550 -18.32 -9.98 -34.50
CA VAL A 550 -18.13 -9.01 -33.42
C VAL A 550 -16.77 -8.35 -33.56
N ALA A 551 -16.67 -7.08 -33.19
CA ALA A 551 -15.44 -6.30 -33.25
C ALA A 551 -15.30 -5.44 -32.01
N ASP A 552 -14.09 -5.36 -31.45
CA ASP A 552 -13.74 -4.47 -30.34
C ASP A 552 -13.47 -3.03 -30.83
N ALA A 553 -12.98 -2.15 -29.94
CA ALA A 553 -12.62 -0.79 -30.31
C ALA A 553 -11.23 -0.71 -30.99
N GLY A 554 -10.33 -1.66 -30.71
CA GLY A 554 -9.02 -1.84 -31.36
C GLY A 554 -9.08 -2.31 -32.82
N GLY A 555 -10.23 -2.85 -33.27
CA GLY A 555 -10.48 -3.39 -34.59
C GLY A 555 -10.22 -4.89 -34.76
N LEU A 556 -9.94 -5.65 -33.69
CA LEU A 556 -9.89 -7.11 -33.76
C LEU A 556 -11.30 -7.71 -33.75
N THR A 557 -11.46 -8.88 -34.34
CA THR A 557 -12.79 -9.45 -34.62
C THR A 557 -12.85 -10.95 -34.45
N ASP A 558 -14.00 -11.47 -34.00
CA ASP A 558 -14.39 -12.88 -34.12
C ASP A 558 -15.64 -13.04 -34.99
N THR A 559 -15.76 -14.19 -35.67
CA THR A 559 -16.89 -14.52 -36.52
C THR A 559 -17.36 -15.94 -36.27
N GLN A 560 -18.62 -16.08 -35.85
CA GLN A 560 -19.21 -17.38 -35.50
C GLN A 560 -20.57 -17.58 -36.19
N THR A 561 -20.88 -18.84 -36.50
CA THR A 561 -22.22 -19.23 -36.98
C THR A 561 -23.08 -19.65 -35.79
N VAL A 562 -24.12 -18.89 -35.50
CA VAL A 562 -25.10 -19.14 -34.45
C VAL A 562 -26.34 -19.82 -35.03
N THR A 563 -26.74 -20.96 -34.47
CA THR A 563 -27.94 -21.69 -34.93
C THR A 563 -29.17 -21.32 -34.11
N VAL A 564 -30.25 -20.90 -34.75
CA VAL A 564 -31.56 -20.65 -34.13
C VAL A 564 -32.46 -21.86 -34.37
N ASN A 565 -32.73 -22.63 -33.33
CA ASN A 565 -33.53 -23.85 -33.37
C ASN A 565 -35.01 -23.53 -33.14
N VAL A 566 -35.91 -24.03 -33.99
CA VAL A 566 -37.36 -23.90 -33.78
C VAL A 566 -37.91 -25.12 -33.06
N THR A 567 -38.40 -24.93 -31.83
CA THR A 567 -38.95 -25.99 -30.97
C THR A 567 -40.48 -26.03 -30.99
N SER A 568 -41.07 -27.19 -30.69
CA SER A 568 -42.53 -27.31 -30.58
C SER A 568 -43.05 -26.53 -29.38
N THR A 569 -44.15 -25.79 -29.53
CA THR A 569 -44.83 -25.13 -28.41
C THR A 569 -45.19 -26.14 -27.33
N ALA A 570 -44.61 -26.00 -26.12
CA ALA A 570 -45.11 -26.71 -24.95
C ALA A 570 -46.57 -26.30 -24.74
N ALA A 571 -47.48 -27.28 -24.77
CA ALA A 571 -48.90 -27.03 -24.58
C ALA A 571 -49.13 -26.40 -23.21
N ALA A 572 -49.59 -25.15 -23.20
CA ALA A 572 -50.15 -24.54 -22.00
C ALA A 572 -51.23 -25.49 -21.44
N SER A 573 -51.03 -25.91 -20.19
CA SER A 573 -52.04 -26.64 -19.44
C SER A 573 -53.25 -25.71 -19.28
N ASN A 574 -54.27 -25.94 -20.11
CA ASN A 574 -55.57 -25.28 -20.00
C ASN A 574 -56.16 -25.59 -18.63
N ILE A 575 -56.15 -24.62 -17.71
CA ILE A 575 -56.98 -24.64 -16.51
C ILE A 575 -58.42 -24.30 -16.93
N PRO A 576 -59.39 -25.22 -16.80
CA PRO A 576 -60.80 -24.85 -16.84
C PRO A 576 -61.18 -24.35 -15.44
N THR A 577 -61.62 -23.11 -15.36
CA THR A 577 -62.34 -22.57 -14.21
C THR A 577 -63.74 -23.18 -14.14
N ASP A 578 -64.03 -24.05 -13.17
CA ASP A 578 -65.38 -24.16 -12.60
C ASP A 578 -65.41 -24.81 -11.18
N THR A 579 -65.78 -23.98 -10.20
CA THR A 579 -66.72 -24.16 -9.09
C THR A 579 -66.82 -25.50 -8.29
N LEU A 580 -66.37 -25.42 -7.03
CA LEU A 580 -67.02 -25.84 -5.76
C LEU A 580 -67.76 -27.21 -5.66
N LEU A 581 -67.30 -28.07 -4.72
CA LEU A 581 -68.05 -28.68 -3.60
C LEU A 581 -67.52 -30.08 -3.19
N GLY A 582 -67.16 -30.23 -1.91
CA GLY A 582 -67.69 -31.33 -1.08
C GLY A 582 -66.87 -32.62 -0.89
N THR A 583 -66.43 -32.80 0.37
CA THR A 583 -66.54 -34.02 1.21
C THR A 583 -65.69 -35.27 0.93
N ASP A 584 -64.70 -35.46 1.82
CA ASP A 584 -64.64 -36.49 2.89
C ASP A 584 -64.37 -37.99 2.59
N LEU A 585 -63.67 -38.60 3.55
CA LEU A 585 -63.45 -40.02 3.89
C LEU A 585 -62.34 -40.84 3.20
N SER A 586 -61.21 -40.92 3.94
CA SER A 586 -60.60 -42.11 4.58
C SER A 586 -60.53 -43.47 3.84
N ILE A 587 -59.35 -44.12 3.95
CA ILE A 587 -59.09 -45.48 4.49
C ILE A 587 -57.72 -45.98 3.97
N MET A 588 -56.81 -46.35 4.89
CA MET A 588 -55.61 -47.17 4.64
C MET A 588 -55.84 -48.59 5.18
N PRO A 589 -55.23 -49.63 4.57
CA PRO A 589 -54.56 -50.64 5.40
C PRO A 589 -53.25 -51.21 4.82
N THR A 590 -52.17 -51.09 5.62
CA THR A 590 -51.13 -52.06 6.06
C THR A 590 -50.36 -53.05 5.13
N PRO A 591 -49.12 -53.44 5.52
CA PRO A 591 -48.00 -53.86 4.64
C PRO A 591 -47.49 -55.33 4.80
N GLY A 592 -46.73 -55.84 3.80
CA GLY A 592 -45.79 -56.98 3.96
C GLY A 592 -45.46 -57.81 2.69
N GLY A 593 -44.17 -57.92 2.34
CA GLY A 593 -43.62 -58.95 1.43
C GLY A 593 -42.53 -58.48 0.45
N ALA A 594 -41.27 -58.94 0.63
CA ALA A 594 -40.07 -58.55 -0.10
C ALA A 594 -39.92 -59.15 -1.52
N LEU A 595 -39.14 -58.47 -2.38
CA LEU A 595 -38.62 -58.94 -3.68
C LEU A 595 -37.08 -59.11 -3.61
N THR A 596 -36.56 -60.17 -4.24
CA THR A 596 -35.13 -60.43 -4.47
C THR A 596 -34.68 -59.91 -5.84
N ASP A 597 -33.44 -59.43 -5.87
CA ASP A 597 -32.63 -58.87 -6.96
C ASP A 597 -32.40 -59.77 -8.20
N ALA A 598 -32.32 -59.16 -9.39
CA ALA A 598 -31.30 -59.41 -10.44
C ALA A 598 -31.46 -58.50 -11.68
N GLY A 599 -30.66 -57.42 -11.74
CA GLY A 599 -29.71 -57.18 -12.84
C GLY A 599 -30.12 -56.48 -14.17
N THR A 600 -29.39 -55.38 -14.45
CA THR A 600 -29.06 -54.70 -15.74
C THR A 600 -30.12 -53.74 -16.32
N ALA A 601 -30.09 -52.42 -16.07
CA ALA A 601 -29.15 -51.35 -16.44
C ALA A 601 -29.25 -50.90 -17.92
N ASP A 602 -30.04 -49.85 -18.16
CA ASP A 602 -29.64 -48.74 -19.05
C ASP A 602 -30.36 -47.45 -18.63
N ALA A 603 -29.60 -46.36 -18.58
CA ALA A 603 -29.80 -45.23 -17.67
C ALA A 603 -30.62 -44.07 -18.25
N ILE A 604 -31.78 -43.79 -17.66
CA ILE A 604 -32.34 -42.44 -17.45
C ILE A 604 -33.06 -42.44 -16.10
N THR A 605 -32.42 -41.89 -15.07
CA THR A 605 -33.03 -41.52 -13.77
C THR A 605 -32.17 -40.41 -13.16
N GLY A 606 -32.68 -39.36 -12.55
CA GLY A 606 -34.06 -39.10 -12.16
C GLY A 606 -34.04 -38.15 -10.95
N LEU A 607 -34.94 -37.19 -10.96
CA LEU A 607 -35.43 -36.54 -9.75
C LEU A 607 -36.65 -37.33 -9.26
N GLU A 608 -36.56 -37.73 -7.98
CA GLU A 608 -37.61 -37.94 -6.98
C GLU A 608 -38.59 -39.14 -7.10
N ASN A 609 -38.49 -40.14 -6.19
CA ASN A 609 -39.26 -40.18 -4.93
C ASN A 609 -39.32 -41.56 -4.20
N LEU A 610 -39.28 -41.48 -2.85
CA LEU A 610 -39.99 -42.29 -1.81
C LEU A 610 -39.59 -43.75 -1.39
N VAL A 611 -38.96 -43.83 -0.20
CA VAL A 611 -39.26 -44.64 1.04
C VAL A 611 -39.67 -46.14 1.00
N GLY A 612 -38.84 -46.99 1.68
CA GLY A 612 -39.21 -48.06 2.67
C GLY A 612 -39.00 -49.55 2.26
N PRO A 613 -38.76 -50.57 3.17
CA PRO A 613 -38.87 -50.63 4.66
C PRO A 613 -37.77 -51.41 5.47
N TYR A 614 -37.97 -51.45 6.81
CA TYR A 614 -37.17 -51.94 7.98
C TYR A 614 -36.85 -53.45 8.17
N LEU A 615 -35.76 -53.79 8.90
CA LEU A 615 -35.70 -54.36 10.29
C LEU A 615 -34.34 -55.04 10.64
N GLY A 616 -33.76 -54.76 11.83
CA GLY A 616 -32.80 -55.65 12.51
C GLY A 616 -31.73 -55.01 13.42
N ASP A 617 -32.10 -54.76 14.69
CA ASP A 617 -31.32 -54.74 15.95
C ASP A 617 -30.19 -53.70 16.22
N ALA A 618 -30.41 -52.95 17.32
CA ALA A 618 -29.59 -51.88 17.92
C ALA A 618 -28.44 -52.44 18.81
N PRO A 619 -27.46 -51.66 19.35
CA PRO A 619 -27.72 -50.53 20.27
C PRO A 619 -26.74 -49.32 20.26
N ASP A 620 -27.20 -48.26 20.93
CA ASP A 620 -26.47 -47.18 21.62
C ASP A 620 -25.89 -45.96 20.87
N ALA A 621 -25.98 -44.85 21.61
CA ALA A 621 -25.40 -43.51 21.44
C ALA A 621 -26.23 -42.54 20.57
N GLY A 622 -26.89 -41.62 21.27
CA GLY A 622 -27.75 -40.58 20.72
C GLY A 622 -26.99 -39.53 19.93
N ALA A 623 -27.59 -39.14 18.81
CA ALA A 623 -27.31 -37.90 18.11
C ALA A 623 -28.62 -37.17 17.83
N GLN A 624 -28.52 -35.86 17.97
CA GLN A 624 -29.56 -34.85 17.82
C GLN A 624 -30.16 -34.84 16.41
N GLN A 625 -31.46 -34.57 16.30
CA GLN A 625 -32.05 -34.06 15.06
C GLN A 625 -32.07 -32.53 15.08
N GLN A 626 -31.41 -31.97 14.08
CA GLN A 626 -31.61 -30.61 13.59
C GLN A 626 -33.04 -30.49 13.02
N GLY A 627 -33.71 -29.39 13.34
CA GLY A 627 -34.90 -28.90 12.65
C GLY A 627 -34.56 -27.60 11.93
N LEU A 628 -34.88 -27.56 10.64
CA LEU A 628 -34.82 -26.41 9.74
C LEU A 628 -35.54 -25.18 10.30
N GLY A 629 -35.00 -24.00 10.02
CA GLY A 629 -35.56 -22.72 10.42
C GLY A 629 -36.87 -22.38 9.71
N GLU A 630 -37.78 -21.76 10.47
CA GLU A 630 -38.75 -20.81 9.93
C GLU A 630 -38.25 -19.39 10.21
N ILE A 631 -38.21 -18.57 9.16
CA ILE A 631 -37.99 -17.13 9.23
C ILE A 631 -39.22 -16.51 9.91
N CYS A 632 -39.03 -15.96 11.10
CA CYS A 632 -40.01 -15.10 11.78
C CYS A 632 -39.44 -13.68 11.90
N THR A 633 -39.84 -12.79 11.00
CA THR A 633 -39.90 -11.35 11.28
C THR A 633 -41.15 -11.09 12.12
N GLY A 634 -41.02 -11.12 13.45
CA GLY A 634 -42.10 -10.89 14.43
C GLY A 634 -41.55 -10.85 15.88
N PRO A 635 -42.32 -10.35 16.88
CA PRO A 635 -41.81 -10.10 18.24
C PRO A 635 -41.33 -11.39 18.92
N ARG A 636 -40.22 -11.30 19.68
CA ARG A 636 -39.55 -12.44 20.34
C ARG A 636 -40.52 -13.26 21.20
N SER A 637 -40.25 -14.56 21.33
CA SER A 637 -41.07 -15.48 22.11
C SER A 637 -41.03 -15.15 23.61
N PHE A 638 -42.14 -15.40 24.32
CA PHE A 638 -42.30 -15.16 25.77
C PHE A 638 -41.22 -15.85 26.64
N THR A 639 -40.63 -16.94 26.13
CA THR A 639 -39.57 -17.71 26.80
C THR A 639 -38.25 -16.95 26.87
N ASP A 640 -37.91 -16.17 25.84
CA ASP A 640 -36.66 -15.41 25.77
C ASP A 640 -36.68 -14.18 26.70
N GLN A 641 -37.87 -13.64 26.99
CA GLN A 641 -38.05 -12.51 27.90
C GLN A 641 -37.95 -12.90 29.39
N LEU A 642 -38.27 -14.16 29.73
CA LEU A 642 -38.18 -14.66 31.11
C LEU A 642 -36.72 -14.91 31.56
N ALA A 643 -35.82 -15.26 30.63
CA ALA A 643 -34.42 -15.53 30.94
C ALA A 643 -33.63 -14.26 31.32
N TYR A 644 -34.06 -13.08 30.88
CA TYR A 644 -33.33 -11.81 31.06
C TYR A 644 -33.51 -11.15 32.43
N GLY A 645 -34.45 -11.63 33.26
CA GLY A 645 -34.79 -10.98 34.55
C GLY A 645 -34.55 -11.84 35.80
N ILE A 646 -33.88 -12.99 35.66
CA ILE A 646 -33.59 -13.89 36.79
C ILE A 646 -32.19 -13.55 37.35
N PRO A 647 -32.08 -13.16 38.63
CA PRO A 647 -30.78 -12.85 39.24
C PRO A 647 -29.84 -14.06 39.25
N GLN A 648 -28.52 -13.83 39.17
CA GLN A 648 -27.52 -14.89 39.35
C GLN A 648 -27.77 -15.65 40.67
N GLY A 649 -27.96 -16.96 40.55
CA GLY A 649 -28.21 -17.88 41.66
C GLY A 649 -29.59 -18.56 41.69
N TRP A 650 -30.51 -18.18 40.81
CA TRP A 650 -31.81 -18.85 40.63
C TRP A 650 -31.87 -19.49 39.23
N VAL A 651 -32.47 -20.67 39.11
CA VAL A 651 -32.65 -21.39 37.84
C VAL A 651 -34.12 -21.74 37.68
N VAL A 652 -34.68 -21.54 36.48
CA VAL A 652 -36.01 -22.09 36.15
C VAL A 652 -35.85 -23.59 35.98
N SER A 653 -36.34 -24.37 36.95
CA SER A 653 -36.04 -25.80 36.97
C SER A 653 -36.92 -26.64 36.03
N SER A 654 -38.07 -26.16 35.57
CA SER A 654 -38.85 -26.79 34.48
C SER A 654 -39.93 -25.88 33.90
N LEU A 655 -40.30 -26.13 32.63
CA LEU A 655 -41.53 -25.64 31.98
C LEU A 655 -42.33 -26.89 31.55
N VAL A 656 -43.60 -27.02 31.96
CA VAL A 656 -44.41 -28.21 31.65
C VAL A 656 -45.75 -27.77 31.07
N GLU A 657 -46.12 -28.31 29.90
CA GLU A 657 -47.45 -28.16 29.34
C GLU A 657 -48.38 -29.21 29.99
N LEU A 658 -49.38 -28.76 30.74
CA LEU A 658 -50.40 -29.64 31.32
C LEU A 658 -51.65 -29.61 30.44
N SER A 659 -52.06 -30.77 29.91
CA SER A 659 -53.29 -30.89 29.13
C SER A 659 -54.57 -30.77 29.98
N ASN A 660 -54.49 -30.96 31.31
CA ASN A 660 -55.55 -30.67 32.29
C ASN A 660 -54.96 -30.51 33.71
N PHE A 661 -55.63 -29.74 34.57
CA PHE A 661 -55.15 -29.34 35.89
C PHE A 661 -55.14 -30.47 36.95
N GLU A 662 -55.87 -31.56 36.73
CA GLU A 662 -56.09 -32.61 37.75
C GLU A 662 -54.97 -33.67 37.83
N ASP A 663 -53.98 -33.67 36.92
CA ASP A 663 -52.95 -34.72 36.83
C ASP A 663 -51.74 -34.56 37.77
N LEU A 664 -51.72 -33.55 38.65
CA LEU A 664 -50.69 -33.41 39.69
C LEU A 664 -50.97 -34.32 40.90
N GLY A 665 -50.87 -35.63 40.67
CA GLY A 665 -50.74 -36.66 41.72
C GLY A 665 -49.35 -36.61 42.37
N ALA A 666 -49.28 -36.91 43.66
CA ALA A 666 -48.20 -36.57 44.59
C ALA A 666 -46.80 -37.21 44.39
N ASN A 667 -46.35 -37.59 43.18
CA ASN A 667 -45.00 -38.13 42.95
C ASN A 667 -44.59 -38.14 41.45
N SER A 668 -44.37 -36.99 40.81
CA SER A 668 -43.73 -36.94 39.49
C SER A 668 -42.57 -35.94 39.46
N SER A 669 -41.37 -36.45 39.24
CA SER A 669 -40.17 -35.69 38.90
C SER A 669 -40.11 -35.48 37.39
N VAL A 670 -39.97 -34.24 36.93
CA VAL A 670 -39.91 -33.90 35.50
C VAL A 670 -38.45 -33.87 35.05
N THR A 671 -38.12 -34.70 34.06
CA THR A 671 -36.83 -34.69 33.35
C THR A 671 -37.10 -34.16 31.93
N GLU A 672 -36.22 -33.26 31.49
CA GLU A 672 -36.09 -32.57 30.19
C GLU A 672 -37.15 -32.80 29.10
N GLY A 673 -37.79 -31.71 28.64
CA GLY A 673 -38.65 -31.71 27.45
C GLY A 673 -38.66 -30.36 26.74
N ARG A 674 -38.36 -30.36 25.43
CA ARG A 674 -38.54 -29.22 24.51
C ARG A 674 -40.03 -28.97 24.22
N LEU A 675 -40.43 -27.70 24.12
CA LEU A 675 -41.78 -27.25 23.79
C LEU A 675 -42.00 -27.37 22.26
N LEU A 676 -43.01 -28.13 21.83
CA LEU A 676 -43.44 -28.25 20.42
C LEU A 676 -44.90 -27.82 20.31
N LEU A 677 -45.13 -26.56 19.92
CA LEU A 677 -46.47 -26.03 19.68
C LEU A 677 -46.99 -26.55 18.33
N THR A 678 -47.90 -27.53 18.36
CA THR A 678 -48.65 -27.92 17.15
C THR A 678 -50.01 -27.22 17.11
N ARG A 679 -50.47 -26.87 15.91
CA ARG A 679 -51.57 -25.92 15.62
C ARG A 679 -52.98 -26.37 16.06
N SER A 680 -53.14 -27.33 16.98
CA SER A 680 -54.43 -27.99 17.26
C SER A 680 -54.86 -28.16 18.72
N THR A 681 -54.28 -27.48 19.72
CA THR A 681 -54.82 -27.45 21.09
C THR A 681 -54.98 -26.02 21.64
N PRO A 682 -56.09 -25.63 22.31
CA PRO A 682 -56.36 -24.21 22.61
C PRO A 682 -55.88 -23.70 23.97
N LYS A 683 -55.16 -24.48 24.80
CA LYS A 683 -54.81 -24.07 26.17
C LYS A 683 -53.50 -24.70 26.66
N ALA A 684 -52.52 -23.86 26.97
CA ALA A 684 -51.29 -24.23 27.68
C ALA A 684 -51.23 -23.48 29.03
N TYR A 685 -50.88 -24.21 30.10
CA TYR A 685 -50.71 -23.66 31.45
C TYR A 685 -49.22 -23.60 31.79
N LEU A 686 -48.76 -22.49 32.37
CA LEU A 686 -47.36 -22.30 32.76
C LEU A 686 -47.18 -22.60 34.26
N LEU A 687 -46.24 -23.48 34.60
CA LEU A 687 -45.77 -23.71 35.96
C LEU A 687 -44.39 -23.08 36.13
N VAL A 688 -44.24 -22.15 37.07
CA VAL A 688 -42.95 -21.53 37.39
C VAL A 688 -42.63 -21.80 38.85
N THR A 689 -41.48 -22.44 39.09
CA THR A 689 -40.99 -22.78 40.43
C THR A 689 -39.67 -22.06 40.67
N PHE A 690 -39.53 -21.39 41.80
CA PHE A 690 -38.32 -20.66 42.18
C PHE A 690 -37.61 -21.38 43.34
N GLU A 691 -36.30 -21.60 43.24
CA GLU A 691 -35.49 -22.26 44.27
C GLU A 691 -34.46 -21.29 44.87
N SER A 692 -34.49 -21.06 46.19
CA SER A 692 -33.49 -20.24 46.86
C SER A 692 -32.28 -21.07 47.30
N HIS A 693 -31.06 -20.63 46.99
CA HIS A 693 -29.87 -21.09 47.70
C HIS A 693 -29.68 -20.30 49.01
N ALA A 694 -29.55 -21.05 50.12
CA ALA A 694 -29.22 -20.61 51.49
C ALA A 694 -30.35 -20.00 52.37
N GLY A 695 -31.06 -20.87 53.09
CA GLY A 695 -31.13 -20.88 54.57
C GLY A 695 -31.76 -19.72 55.37
N GLU A 696 -32.22 -18.61 54.79
CA GLU A 696 -32.92 -17.54 55.52
C GLU A 696 -34.38 -17.40 55.08
N ASP A 697 -35.32 -17.41 56.03
CA ASP A 697 -36.74 -17.12 55.81
C ASP A 697 -36.94 -15.62 55.57
N ARG A 698 -36.71 -15.20 54.33
CA ARG A 698 -36.84 -13.80 53.88
C ARG A 698 -38.29 -13.34 53.74
N TRP A 699 -39.27 -14.25 53.79
CA TRP A 699 -40.69 -13.93 53.63
C TRP A 699 -41.25 -13.19 54.86
N THR A 700 -40.86 -13.64 56.06
CA THR A 700 -41.27 -13.02 57.32
C THR A 700 -40.73 -11.58 57.47
N ARG A 701 -39.54 -11.28 56.93
CA ARG A 701 -38.93 -9.94 56.95
C ARG A 701 -39.60 -8.95 55.98
N TYR A 702 -40.26 -9.46 54.93
CA TYR A 702 -40.97 -8.67 53.93
C TYR A 702 -42.36 -8.21 54.42
N GLU A 703 -43.06 -9.05 55.19
CA GLU A 703 -44.35 -8.71 55.84
C GLU A 703 -44.22 -7.61 56.90
N GLU A 704 -43.11 -7.56 57.66
CA GLU A 704 -42.86 -6.50 58.65
C GLU A 704 -42.67 -5.12 57.99
N ILE A 705 -41.97 -5.06 56.85
CA ILE A 705 -41.70 -3.81 56.09
C ILE A 705 -43.00 -3.23 55.50
N LEU A 706 -43.90 -4.07 54.99
CA LEU A 706 -45.17 -3.62 54.38
C LEU A 706 -46.22 -3.12 55.38
N SER A 707 -46.03 -3.42 56.66
CA SER A 707 -46.91 -3.00 57.76
C SER A 707 -46.57 -1.61 58.33
N GLY A 708 -45.41 -1.04 57.97
CA GLY A 708 -44.84 0.15 58.60
C GLY A 708 -44.56 1.33 57.65
N LYS A 709 -45.62 2.06 57.27
CA LYS A 709 -45.63 3.45 56.73
C LYS A 709 -44.78 3.77 55.47
N ALA A 710 -45.42 3.70 54.30
CA ALA A 710 -45.26 4.70 53.23
C ALA A 710 -46.49 4.66 52.29
N GLN A 711 -47.02 5.83 51.90
CA GLN A 711 -48.05 5.96 50.87
C GLN A 711 -47.39 6.22 49.51
N ASP A 712 -46.59 5.26 49.04
CA ASP A 712 -46.01 5.32 47.70
C ASP A 712 -46.85 4.52 46.70
N THR A 713 -47.01 5.07 45.50
CA THR A 713 -47.77 4.45 44.40
C THR A 713 -47.18 3.11 43.98
N GLU A 714 -45.86 2.91 44.12
CA GLU A 714 -45.17 1.64 43.85
C GLU A 714 -45.57 0.51 44.82
N ILE A 715 -45.72 0.81 46.12
CA ILE A 715 -46.17 -0.18 47.11
C ILE A 715 -47.64 -0.59 46.86
N THR A 716 -48.42 0.28 46.24
CA THR A 716 -49.84 0.02 45.90
C THR A 716 -49.98 -0.90 44.69
N GLY A 717 -49.11 -0.78 43.69
CA GLY A 717 -49.01 -1.72 42.56
C GLY A 717 -48.56 -3.11 43.01
N ILE A 718 -47.53 -3.19 43.84
CA ILE A 718 -47.02 -4.46 44.39
C ILE A 718 -48.08 -5.16 45.26
N LYS A 719 -48.85 -4.42 46.07
CA LYS A 719 -49.99 -4.98 46.83
C LYS A 719 -51.13 -5.44 45.92
N ARG A 720 -51.43 -4.71 44.83
CA ARG A 720 -52.42 -5.13 43.82
C ARG A 720 -52.00 -6.40 43.08
N PHE A 721 -50.74 -6.53 42.69
CA PHE A 721 -50.20 -7.72 42.05
C PHE A 721 -50.25 -8.93 43.00
N ARG A 722 -49.82 -8.76 44.27
CA ARG A 722 -49.94 -9.79 45.31
C ARG A 722 -51.39 -10.23 45.55
N ASP A 723 -52.31 -9.27 45.68
CA ASP A 723 -53.71 -9.54 45.98
C ASP A 723 -54.44 -10.15 44.75
N GLY A 724 -54.01 -9.82 43.53
CA GLY A 724 -54.46 -10.44 42.27
C GLY A 724 -53.94 -11.86 42.05
N LEU A 725 -52.89 -12.26 42.78
CA LEU A 725 -52.33 -13.62 42.81
C LEU A 725 -52.82 -14.47 43.99
N ALA A 726 -53.66 -13.90 44.86
CA ALA A 726 -54.18 -14.58 46.04
C ALA A 726 -55.09 -15.76 45.64
N GLY A 727 -54.55 -16.97 45.74
CA GLY A 727 -55.18 -18.23 45.30
C GLY A 727 -54.37 -19.01 44.26
N SER A 728 -53.36 -18.38 43.64
CA SER A 728 -52.51 -18.97 42.60
C SER A 728 -51.08 -19.23 43.06
N LEU A 729 -50.68 -18.82 44.27
CA LEU A 729 -49.37 -19.09 44.85
C LEU A 729 -49.47 -20.21 45.89
N VAL A 730 -48.71 -21.29 45.69
CA VAL A 730 -48.65 -22.42 46.61
C VAL A 730 -47.20 -22.65 47.02
N GLU A 731 -46.94 -22.64 48.32
CA GLU A 731 -45.65 -23.02 48.88
C GLU A 731 -45.63 -24.54 49.10
N ARG A 732 -44.65 -25.24 48.52
CA ARG A 732 -44.40 -26.67 48.75
C ARG A 732 -42.90 -26.91 48.84
N ASP A 733 -42.47 -27.62 49.88
CA ASP A 733 -41.09 -28.06 50.11
C ASP A 733 -40.04 -26.93 49.99
N GLY A 734 -40.36 -25.75 50.54
CA GLY A 734 -39.47 -24.58 50.52
C GLY A 734 -39.36 -23.88 49.16
N ARG A 735 -40.27 -24.18 48.23
CA ARG A 735 -40.34 -23.58 46.90
C ARG A 735 -41.69 -22.89 46.70
N LEU A 736 -41.63 -21.66 46.18
CA LEU A 736 -42.82 -20.87 45.86
C LEU A 736 -43.24 -21.19 44.42
N THR A 737 -44.46 -21.69 44.24
CA THR A 737 -44.98 -22.14 42.94
C THR A 737 -46.19 -21.31 42.54
N MET A 738 -46.19 -20.78 41.31
CA MET A 738 -47.31 -20.03 40.75
C MET A 738 -48.14 -20.93 39.82
N VAL A 739 -49.46 -20.95 39.99
CA VAL A 739 -50.40 -21.92 39.44
C VAL A 739 -51.64 -21.21 38.86
N GLY A 740 -51.88 -21.36 37.55
CA GLY A 740 -53.09 -20.84 36.89
C GLY A 740 -52.91 -19.68 35.89
N ALA A 741 -51.71 -19.48 35.34
CA ALA A 741 -51.46 -18.51 34.27
C ALA A 741 -51.45 -19.19 32.89
N ARG A 742 -52.13 -18.58 31.91
CA ARG A 742 -52.19 -19.00 30.50
C ARG A 742 -51.56 -17.92 29.62
N VAL A 743 -50.86 -18.31 28.57
CA VAL A 743 -50.38 -17.37 27.54
C VAL A 743 -51.31 -17.49 26.33
N ASP A 744 -51.87 -16.38 25.87
CA ASP A 744 -52.71 -16.40 24.67
C ASP A 744 -51.88 -16.41 23.38
N TYR A 745 -52.56 -16.57 22.23
CA TYR A 745 -51.92 -16.72 20.91
C TYR A 745 -51.11 -15.49 20.45
N ASN A 746 -51.20 -14.36 21.17
CA ASN A 746 -50.40 -13.17 20.93
C ASN A 746 -49.21 -13.03 21.90
N GLY A 747 -48.93 -14.05 22.73
CA GLY A 747 -47.84 -14.02 23.70
C GLY A 747 -48.16 -13.26 24.99
N VAL A 748 -49.43 -12.94 25.26
CA VAL A 748 -49.85 -12.20 26.46
C VAL A 748 -50.20 -13.16 27.59
N LEU A 749 -49.58 -12.97 28.75
CA LEU A 749 -49.87 -13.72 29.98
C LEU A 749 -51.20 -13.26 30.59
N LYS A 750 -52.13 -14.20 30.79
CA LYS A 750 -53.43 -14.01 31.45
C LYS A 750 -53.54 -14.94 32.66
N ILE A 751 -53.97 -14.43 33.80
CA ILE A 751 -54.14 -15.22 35.03
C ILE A 751 -55.64 -15.53 35.18
N GLU A 752 -56.03 -16.80 35.31
CA GLU A 752 -57.45 -17.17 35.41
C GLU A 752 -58.06 -16.68 36.75
N GLY A 753 -59.07 -15.81 36.68
CA GLY A 753 -59.81 -15.31 37.84
C GLY A 753 -59.61 -13.83 38.18
N SER A 754 -58.69 -13.12 37.53
CA SER A 754 -58.49 -11.67 37.72
C SER A 754 -59.10 -10.88 36.57
N ALA A 755 -60.15 -10.10 36.84
CA ALA A 755 -60.84 -9.30 35.83
C ALA A 755 -60.13 -7.96 35.52
N ASP A 756 -59.16 -7.55 36.33
CA ASP A 756 -58.59 -6.19 36.30
C ASP A 756 -57.14 -6.11 35.79
N LEU A 757 -56.58 -7.21 35.27
CA LEU A 757 -55.19 -7.31 34.84
C LEU A 757 -55.08 -7.61 33.33
N GLU A 758 -55.72 -6.80 32.48
CA GLU A 758 -55.57 -6.86 31.03
C GLU A 758 -54.86 -5.60 30.47
N SER A 759 -53.56 -5.49 30.73
CA SER A 759 -52.61 -4.85 29.79
C SER A 759 -51.20 -5.43 30.03
N SER A 760 -50.52 -5.83 28.96
CA SER A 760 -49.46 -6.85 29.00
C SER A 760 -48.09 -6.38 29.50
N LEU A 761 -47.90 -5.08 29.79
CA LEU A 761 -46.59 -4.52 30.17
C LEU A 761 -46.53 -4.13 31.66
N ASP A 762 -47.61 -3.58 32.21
CA ASP A 762 -47.66 -3.17 33.61
C ASP A 762 -47.53 -4.36 34.57
N ILE A 763 -48.12 -5.50 34.21
CA ILE A 763 -48.06 -6.74 34.99
C ILE A 763 -46.64 -7.33 35.00
N GLN A 764 -45.94 -7.28 33.86
CA GLN A 764 -44.56 -7.74 33.77
C GLN A 764 -43.64 -6.85 34.61
N ASN A 765 -43.84 -5.53 34.54
CA ASN A 765 -43.06 -4.57 35.32
C ASN A 765 -43.31 -4.70 36.82
N GLU A 766 -44.57 -4.88 37.25
CA GLU A 766 -44.90 -5.12 38.67
C GLU A 766 -44.35 -6.47 39.17
N MET A 767 -44.36 -7.51 38.33
CA MET A 767 -43.77 -8.82 38.62
C MET A 767 -42.23 -8.74 38.77
N PHE A 768 -41.54 -8.06 37.86
CA PHE A 768 -40.08 -7.88 37.95
C PHE A 768 -39.67 -7.01 39.14
N THR A 769 -40.47 -5.99 39.46
CA THR A 769 -40.23 -5.12 40.64
C THR A 769 -40.42 -5.90 41.94
N PHE A 770 -41.46 -6.75 42.02
CA PHE A 770 -41.66 -7.65 43.14
C PHE A 770 -40.50 -8.64 43.32
N ILE A 771 -40.03 -9.27 42.24
CA ILE A 771 -38.89 -10.22 42.27
C ILE A 771 -37.58 -9.53 42.68
N ARG A 772 -37.31 -8.30 42.22
CA ARG A 772 -36.13 -7.52 42.65
C ARG A 772 -36.18 -7.12 44.12
N SER A 773 -37.37 -6.79 44.65
CA SER A 773 -37.52 -6.39 46.06
C SER A 773 -37.22 -7.53 47.05
N LEU A 774 -37.45 -8.78 46.64
CA LEU A 774 -37.11 -9.97 47.41
C LEU A 774 -35.59 -10.26 47.44
N TYR A 775 -34.84 -9.75 46.45
CA TYR A 775 -33.40 -9.97 46.30
C TYR A 775 -32.55 -8.94 47.05
N TYR A 776 -32.88 -7.64 46.92
CA TYR A 776 -32.02 -6.56 47.42
C TYR A 776 -32.29 -6.09 48.85
N GLY A 777 -33.35 -6.60 49.51
CA GLY A 777 -33.70 -6.31 50.91
C GLY A 777 -33.32 -4.90 51.36
N TRP A 778 -34.14 -3.88 51.05
CA TRP A 778 -33.87 -2.47 51.36
C TRP A 778 -33.22 -2.28 52.74
N ASP A 779 -31.90 -2.06 52.77
CA ASP A 779 -31.18 -1.89 54.02
C ASP A 779 -31.29 -0.42 54.45
N LEU A 780 -32.28 -0.15 55.29
CA LEU A 780 -32.42 1.10 56.04
C LEU A 780 -31.66 0.96 57.37
N ASN A 781 -30.34 1.04 57.35
CA ASN A 781 -29.56 1.35 58.55
C ASN A 781 -28.52 2.42 58.24
N ALA A 782 -28.41 3.38 59.14
CA ALA A 782 -28.08 4.76 58.85
C ALA A 782 -26.82 5.21 59.61
N ASP A 783 -25.66 5.29 58.95
CA ASP A 783 -24.46 5.95 59.51
C ASP A 783 -23.47 6.39 58.42
N ASP A 784 -23.49 7.68 58.06
CA ASP A 784 -22.46 8.54 57.46
C ASP A 784 -21.38 7.95 56.50
N THR A 785 -21.65 7.97 55.19
CA THR A 785 -20.78 8.60 54.16
C THR A 785 -21.63 9.01 52.95
N PRO A 786 -21.49 10.23 52.37
CA PRO A 786 -22.38 10.69 51.30
C PRO A 786 -22.02 10.02 49.96
N ILE A 787 -22.94 9.25 49.40
CA ILE A 787 -22.98 8.93 47.97
C ILE A 787 -23.52 10.17 47.24
N PRO A 788 -22.92 10.63 46.13
CA PRO A 788 -23.42 11.78 45.40
C PRO A 788 -24.85 11.58 44.89
N ASP A 789 -25.66 12.59 45.18
CA ASP A 789 -27.06 12.80 44.83
C ASP A 789 -27.32 12.65 43.32
N HIS A 790 -27.87 11.51 42.89
CA HIS A 790 -28.50 11.38 41.57
C HIS A 790 -29.90 12.02 41.63
N GLY A 791 -29.92 13.35 41.51
CA GLY A 791 -31.14 14.14 41.54
C GLY A 791 -32.19 13.67 40.53
N ILE A 792 -33.24 13.02 41.01
CA ILE A 792 -34.53 12.87 40.31
C ILE A 792 -35.63 13.21 41.32
N THR A 793 -36.07 14.47 41.29
CA THR A 793 -37.22 14.96 42.06
C THR A 793 -38.42 15.10 41.13
N SER A 794 -39.34 14.13 41.18
CA SER A 794 -40.70 14.09 40.59
C SER A 794 -40.94 13.11 39.43
N VAL A 795 -42.11 12.46 39.47
CA VAL A 795 -42.62 11.36 38.63
C VAL A 795 -43.04 11.83 37.21
N GLY A 796 -42.43 12.91 36.71
CA GLY A 796 -42.60 13.40 35.35
C GLY A 796 -41.55 12.86 34.36
N ASP A 797 -40.45 12.30 34.87
CA ASP A 797 -39.29 11.89 34.09
C ASP A 797 -38.99 10.39 34.24
N ILE A 798 -39.99 9.52 34.11
CA ILE A 798 -39.72 8.10 33.85
C ILE A 798 -39.46 7.97 32.35
N PRO A 799 -38.22 7.73 31.91
CA PRO A 799 -37.94 7.57 30.49
C PRO A 799 -38.54 6.22 30.06
N ASN A 800 -39.38 6.20 29.02
CA ASN A 800 -39.86 4.97 28.37
C ASN A 800 -38.71 3.95 28.25
N ALA A 801 -38.96 2.65 28.41
CA ALA A 801 -37.93 1.60 28.28
C ALA A 801 -37.11 1.68 26.97
N SER A 802 -37.61 2.37 25.93
CA SER A 802 -36.86 2.70 24.70
C SER A 802 -35.71 3.71 24.88
N THR A 803 -35.66 4.46 25.98
CA THR A 803 -34.65 5.51 26.22
C THR A 803 -33.53 5.06 27.18
N ALA A 804 -33.65 3.88 27.79
CA ALA A 804 -32.60 3.23 28.57
C ALA A 804 -31.56 2.53 27.68
N ASN A 805 -31.96 2.10 26.47
CA ASN A 805 -31.09 1.45 25.50
C ASN A 805 -30.48 2.42 24.47
N ARG A 806 -30.82 3.71 24.52
CA ARG A 806 -30.30 4.71 23.57
C ARG A 806 -28.79 4.89 23.72
N THR A 807 -28.07 4.97 22.61
CA THR A 807 -26.63 5.30 22.61
C THR A 807 -26.42 6.75 23.02
N ARG A 808 -25.39 7.01 23.80
CA ARG A 808 -24.89 8.36 24.08
C ARG A 808 -23.46 8.46 23.59
N ALA A 809 -23.22 9.40 22.67
CA ALA A 809 -21.89 9.69 22.16
C ALA A 809 -21.01 10.26 23.28
N GLY A 810 -19.87 9.61 23.52
CA GLY A 810 -18.78 10.08 24.36
C GLY A 810 -17.71 10.77 23.53
N VAL A 811 -16.45 10.59 23.92
CA VAL A 811 -15.28 11.23 23.30
C VAL A 811 -14.95 10.55 21.97
N LEU A 812 -14.92 11.34 20.89
CA LEU A 812 -14.31 10.93 19.62
C LEU A 812 -12.83 11.30 19.66
N HIS A 813 -11.96 10.31 19.59
CA HIS A 813 -10.51 10.46 19.55
C HIS A 813 -9.90 9.58 18.46
N GLY A 814 -8.61 9.75 18.22
CA GLY A 814 -7.90 8.96 17.25
C GLY A 814 -6.40 9.02 17.47
N ASP A 815 -5.75 7.91 17.15
CA ASP A 815 -4.31 7.75 17.22
C ASP A 815 -3.78 7.60 15.79
N VAL A 816 -2.58 8.08 15.52
CA VAL A 816 -2.01 8.10 14.16
C VAL A 816 -0.73 7.29 14.09
N THR A 817 -0.44 6.76 12.91
CA THR A 817 0.89 6.30 12.53
C THR A 817 1.39 7.18 11.38
N LEU A 818 2.38 6.72 10.64
CA LEU A 818 2.92 7.42 9.48
C LEU A 818 1.89 7.56 8.35
N THR A 819 1.15 6.49 8.06
CA THR A 819 0.24 6.42 6.89
C THR A 819 -1.17 5.95 7.23
N SER A 820 -1.48 5.75 8.51
CA SER A 820 -2.78 5.27 8.96
C SER A 820 -3.28 6.08 10.17
N ALA A 821 -4.59 6.03 10.40
CA ALA A 821 -5.21 6.67 11.56
C ALA A 821 -6.30 5.77 12.15
N SER A 822 -6.22 5.54 13.44
CA SER A 822 -7.27 4.94 14.24
C SER A 822 -8.33 5.98 14.58
N VAL A 823 -9.60 5.63 14.43
CA VAL A 823 -10.75 6.48 14.76
C VAL A 823 -11.61 5.74 15.76
N ILE A 824 -11.70 6.27 16.97
CA ILE A 824 -12.34 5.62 18.12
C ILE A 824 -13.37 6.57 18.71
N TRP A 825 -14.62 6.12 18.81
CA TRP A 825 -15.69 6.86 19.45
C TRP A 825 -16.21 6.08 20.66
N ASP A 826 -15.88 6.57 21.85
CA ASP A 826 -16.45 6.04 23.08
C ASP A 826 -17.94 6.31 23.14
N ILE A 827 -18.72 5.36 23.65
CA ILE A 827 -20.16 5.49 23.79
C ILE A 827 -20.66 4.91 25.12
N GLU A 828 -21.77 5.44 25.62
CA GLU A 828 -22.49 4.90 26.76
C GLU A 828 -23.87 4.38 26.32
N GLY A 829 -24.42 3.42 27.06
CA GLY A 829 -25.69 2.78 26.70
C GLY A 829 -25.53 1.73 25.60
N ASP A 830 -26.60 1.53 24.82
CA ASP A 830 -26.69 0.52 23.76
C ASP A 830 -26.33 -0.89 24.24
N ALA A 831 -27.18 -1.42 25.13
CA ALA A 831 -27.02 -2.74 25.71
C ALA A 831 -27.35 -3.88 24.73
N ASN A 832 -27.95 -3.59 23.57
CA ASN A 832 -28.16 -4.57 22.50
C ASN A 832 -27.13 -4.46 21.36
N GLU A 833 -26.13 -3.59 21.49
CA GLU A 833 -24.98 -3.43 20.61
C GLU A 833 -25.33 -3.19 19.13
N ASN A 834 -26.43 -2.50 18.87
CA ASN A 834 -26.93 -2.31 17.51
C ASN A 834 -26.62 -0.91 16.93
N ALA A 835 -25.90 -0.06 17.67
CA ALA A 835 -25.43 1.21 17.16
C ALA A 835 -24.37 1.04 16.07
N THR A 836 -24.44 1.90 15.05
CA THR A 836 -23.56 1.93 13.89
C THR A 836 -22.91 3.30 13.76
N ALA A 837 -21.71 3.39 13.22
CA ALA A 837 -21.06 4.65 12.96
C ALA A 837 -20.41 4.68 11.58
N SER A 838 -20.85 5.59 10.71
CA SER A 838 -20.23 5.77 9.40
C SER A 838 -19.12 6.81 9.43
N LEU A 839 -18.05 6.55 8.67
CA LEU A 839 -16.82 7.33 8.67
C LEU A 839 -16.64 8.06 7.35
N ARG A 840 -16.28 9.34 7.41
CA ARG A 840 -15.83 10.14 6.26
C ARG A 840 -14.61 10.96 6.63
N TYR A 841 -13.75 11.23 5.66
CA TYR A 841 -12.54 12.02 5.90
C TYR A 841 -12.20 12.91 4.70
N ARG A 842 -11.34 13.90 4.91
CA ARG A 842 -10.74 14.71 3.84
C ARG A 842 -9.44 15.32 4.31
N ARG A 843 -8.54 15.64 3.37
CA ARG A 843 -7.34 16.43 3.68
C ARG A 843 -7.77 17.82 4.15
N SER A 844 -7.20 18.29 5.25
CA SER A 844 -7.54 19.60 5.83
C SER A 844 -7.34 20.71 4.80
N GLY A 845 -8.33 21.60 4.70
CA GLY A 845 -8.34 22.69 3.70
C GLY A 845 -8.92 22.30 2.34
N THR A 846 -9.28 21.03 2.11
CA THR A 846 -10.01 20.61 0.91
C THR A 846 -11.52 20.56 1.16
N SER A 847 -12.34 20.65 0.10
CA SER A 847 -13.81 20.69 0.23
C SER A 847 -14.48 19.31 0.12
N ALA A 848 -13.89 18.36 -0.61
CA ALA A 848 -14.50 17.07 -0.91
C ALA A 848 -14.28 16.04 0.20
N TRP A 849 -15.37 15.41 0.68
CA TRP A 849 -15.31 14.31 1.64
C TRP A 849 -15.18 12.97 0.90
N GLN A 850 -14.30 12.12 1.40
CA GLN A 850 -14.15 10.71 1.01
C GLN A 850 -14.81 9.82 2.07
N ASP A 851 -15.30 8.67 1.64
CA ASP A 851 -15.94 7.70 2.52
C ASP A 851 -14.86 6.74 3.07
N GLY A 852 -14.92 6.47 4.37
CA GLY A 852 -14.09 5.46 5.04
C GLY A 852 -14.93 4.23 5.40
N LEU A 853 -14.27 3.17 5.87
CA LEU A 853 -14.97 2.01 6.41
C LEU A 853 -15.73 2.40 7.68
N ASP A 854 -16.95 1.87 7.82
CA ASP A 854 -17.76 2.07 9.01
C ASP A 854 -17.03 1.52 10.24
N LEU A 855 -17.24 2.16 11.39
CA LEU A 855 -16.61 1.75 12.64
C LEU A 855 -17.29 0.49 13.18
N HIS A 856 -16.47 -0.44 13.67
CA HIS A 856 -16.89 -1.70 14.28
C HIS A 856 -17.22 -1.51 15.76
N ARG A 857 -18.23 -2.24 16.25
CA ARG A 857 -18.62 -2.17 17.66
C ARG A 857 -17.65 -2.98 18.48
N ILE A 858 -17.06 -2.39 19.53
CA ILE A 858 -16.14 -3.02 20.48
C ILE A 858 -16.72 -2.94 21.89
N VAL A 859 -17.06 -4.08 22.47
CA VAL A 859 -17.46 -4.24 23.87
C VAL A 859 -16.57 -5.32 24.47
N HIS A 860 -15.68 -4.94 25.39
CA HIS A 860 -14.69 -5.88 25.93
C HIS A 860 -14.23 -5.51 27.33
N THR A 861 -13.97 -6.53 28.14
CA THR A 861 -13.41 -6.40 29.49
C THR A 861 -12.32 -7.46 29.70
N ALA A 862 -11.08 -7.01 29.89
CA ALA A 862 -9.93 -7.87 30.15
C ALA A 862 -8.79 -7.09 30.83
N THR A 863 -7.75 -7.80 31.27
CA THR A 863 -6.52 -7.18 31.77
C THR A 863 -5.47 -7.13 30.64
N PRO A 864 -4.95 -5.94 30.25
CA PRO A 864 -3.88 -5.84 29.26
C PRO A 864 -2.64 -6.64 29.67
N LYS A 865 -1.87 -7.15 28.70
CA LYS A 865 -0.75 -8.09 28.94
C LYS A 865 0.27 -7.57 29.95
N PHE A 866 0.61 -6.28 29.84
CA PHE A 866 1.62 -5.63 30.67
C PHE A 866 1.01 -4.76 31.78
N SER A 867 -0.29 -4.93 32.06
CA SER A 867 -1.02 -4.19 33.10
C SER A 867 -1.57 -5.13 34.17
N SER A 868 -1.79 -4.60 35.37
CA SER A 868 -2.52 -5.29 36.45
C SER A 868 -3.96 -4.78 36.62
N ILE A 869 -4.35 -3.76 35.84
CA ILE A 869 -5.65 -3.10 35.92
C ILE A 869 -6.53 -3.61 34.79
N GLU A 870 -7.70 -4.15 35.15
CA GLU A 870 -8.73 -4.54 34.19
C GLU A 870 -9.27 -3.30 33.46
N ARG A 871 -9.31 -3.38 32.13
CA ARG A 871 -9.84 -2.34 31.25
C ARG A 871 -11.17 -2.83 30.70
N SER A 872 -12.21 -2.00 30.80
CA SER A 872 -13.53 -2.24 30.21
C SER A 872 -13.83 -1.14 29.19
N VAL A 873 -14.22 -1.52 27.98
CA VAL A 873 -14.50 -0.58 26.88
C VAL A 873 -15.85 -0.84 26.25
N ASN A 874 -16.56 0.24 25.89
CA ASN A 874 -17.76 0.23 25.06
C ASN A 874 -17.66 1.37 24.04
N ARG A 875 -17.39 1.04 22.77
CA ARG A 875 -16.99 2.02 21.76
C ARG A 875 -17.21 1.53 20.34
N LEU A 876 -17.15 2.46 19.39
CA LEU A 876 -17.10 2.19 17.95
C LEU A 876 -15.70 2.55 17.44
N SER A 877 -15.00 1.61 16.81
CA SER A 877 -13.61 1.77 16.40
C SER A 877 -13.39 1.36 14.93
N GLY A 878 -12.52 2.08 14.23
CA GLY A 878 -12.16 1.78 12.84
C GLY A 878 -10.88 2.47 12.42
N SER A 879 -10.39 2.21 11.20
CA SER A 879 -9.14 2.79 10.70
C SER A 879 -9.27 3.40 9.31
N LEU A 880 -8.45 4.43 9.07
CA LEU A 880 -8.13 4.98 7.76
C LEU A 880 -6.72 4.52 7.37
N PHE A 881 -6.52 4.28 6.08
CA PHE A 881 -5.30 3.72 5.50
C PHE A 881 -4.77 4.62 4.38
N ARG A 882 -3.48 4.46 4.04
CA ARG A 882 -2.84 5.10 2.89
C ARG A 882 -2.97 6.63 2.90
N LEU A 883 -2.93 7.21 4.09
CA LEU A 883 -2.84 8.65 4.29
C LEU A 883 -1.41 9.12 4.01
N ALA A 884 -1.25 10.32 3.46
CA ALA A 884 0.08 10.92 3.31
C ALA A 884 0.68 11.25 4.69
N PRO A 885 2.00 11.04 4.92
CA PRO A 885 2.71 11.46 6.13
C PRO A 885 2.64 12.98 6.37
N GLY A 886 2.80 13.39 7.64
CA GLY A 886 2.88 14.79 8.06
C GLY A 886 1.66 15.64 7.68
N THR A 887 0.51 15.01 7.46
CA THR A 887 -0.65 15.64 6.81
C THR A 887 -1.87 15.61 7.72
N SER A 888 -2.51 16.76 7.90
CA SER A 888 -3.75 16.87 8.68
C SER A 888 -4.98 16.47 7.86
N TYR A 889 -5.86 15.68 8.47
CA TYR A 889 -7.15 15.24 7.93
C TYR A 889 -8.29 15.62 8.86
N GLU A 890 -9.36 16.19 8.29
CA GLU A 890 -10.62 16.37 8.98
C GLU A 890 -11.41 15.06 8.88
N ILE A 891 -11.81 14.52 10.04
CA ILE A 891 -12.55 13.28 10.19
C ILE A 891 -13.97 13.61 10.61
N LYS A 892 -14.95 12.92 10.05
CA LYS A 892 -16.36 13.03 10.39
C LYS A 892 -16.95 11.66 10.63
N VAL A 893 -17.54 11.47 11.80
CA VAL A 893 -18.19 10.22 12.18
C VAL A 893 -19.66 10.49 12.46
N THR A 894 -20.54 9.65 11.91
CA THR A 894 -22.00 9.74 12.10
C THR A 894 -22.52 8.49 12.81
N LEU A 895 -22.83 8.63 14.10
CA LEU A 895 -23.44 7.60 14.94
C LEU A 895 -24.94 7.51 14.68
N LYS A 896 -25.45 6.28 14.56
CA LYS A 896 -26.88 5.95 14.46
C LYS A 896 -27.24 4.74 15.31
N ASP A 897 -28.36 4.86 16.01
CA ASP A 897 -28.93 3.81 16.85
C ASP A 897 -30.46 3.75 16.56
N PRO A 898 -31.03 2.57 16.24
CA PRO A 898 -32.46 2.41 15.99
C PRO A 898 -33.37 2.87 17.14
N GLU A 899 -32.89 2.79 18.39
CA GLU A 899 -33.57 3.20 19.62
C GLU A 899 -33.39 4.71 19.92
N GLY A 900 -32.54 5.38 19.15
CA GLY A 900 -32.23 6.82 19.23
C GLY A 900 -30.88 7.11 19.87
N GLY A 901 -30.42 8.37 19.81
CA GLY A 901 -29.07 8.74 20.23
C GLY A 901 -28.10 9.09 19.08
N ASN A 902 -28.65 9.23 17.87
CA ASN A 902 -27.88 9.62 16.68
C ASN A 902 -27.07 10.90 16.92
N SER A 903 -25.80 10.88 16.52
CA SER A 903 -24.89 12.00 16.70
C SER A 903 -23.94 12.13 15.51
N THR A 904 -23.36 13.31 15.32
CA THR A 904 -22.30 13.51 14.34
C THR A 904 -21.22 14.35 14.99
N ALA A 905 -19.99 13.85 14.92
CA ALA A 905 -18.82 14.55 15.45
C ALA A 905 -17.77 14.68 14.35
N THR A 906 -16.97 15.73 14.47
CA THR A 906 -15.81 15.96 13.62
C THR A 906 -14.58 16.20 14.48
N THR A 907 -13.45 15.62 14.08
CA THR A 907 -12.14 15.88 14.69
C THR A 907 -11.10 16.10 13.60
N THR A 908 -9.91 16.57 13.96
CA THR A 908 -8.77 16.67 13.04
C THR A 908 -7.64 15.81 13.59
N LEU A 909 -7.07 14.95 12.74
CA LEU A 909 -5.91 14.12 13.06
C LEU A 909 -4.78 14.49 12.09
N THR A 910 -3.54 14.54 12.56
CA THR A 910 -2.35 14.78 11.71
C THR A 910 -1.52 13.53 11.74
N THR A 911 -1.30 12.90 10.59
CA THR A 911 -0.36 11.76 10.48
C THR A 911 1.05 12.20 10.83
N ARG A 912 1.85 11.27 11.34
CA ARG A 912 3.25 11.56 11.69
C ARG A 912 4.06 11.83 10.43
N SER A 913 5.11 12.63 10.56
CA SER A 913 6.06 12.87 9.47
C SER A 913 7.07 11.72 9.41
N GLU A 914 7.65 11.50 8.24
CA GLU A 914 8.83 10.63 8.15
C GLU A 914 9.98 11.22 8.97
N PRO A 915 10.82 10.37 9.62
CA PRO A 915 12.03 10.83 10.27
C PRO A 915 12.89 11.64 9.30
N ARG A 916 13.33 12.83 9.74
CA ARG A 916 14.15 13.72 8.91
C ARG A 916 15.15 14.47 9.77
N ASN A 917 16.30 14.78 9.18
CA ASN A 917 17.30 15.61 9.83
C ASN A 917 16.76 17.04 10.04
N PRO A 918 17.06 17.68 11.19
CA PRO A 918 16.72 19.07 11.42
C PRO A 918 17.39 20.00 10.40
N ALA A 919 16.67 21.02 9.94
CA ALA A 919 17.29 22.10 9.16
C ALA A 919 18.29 22.88 10.05
N GLY A 920 19.57 22.88 9.68
CA GLY A 920 20.64 23.49 10.48
C GLY A 920 21.13 22.65 11.67
N ALA A 921 20.90 21.32 11.64
CA ALA A 921 21.41 20.37 12.62
C ALA A 921 22.93 20.50 12.79
N THR A 922 23.38 20.51 14.05
CA THR A 922 24.82 20.39 14.35
C THR A 922 25.30 18.97 14.09
N VAL A 923 26.51 18.81 13.54
CA VAL A 923 27.08 17.50 13.16
C VAL A 923 28.40 17.26 13.89
N SER A 924 28.60 16.04 14.39
CA SER A 924 29.91 15.56 14.86
C SER A 924 30.26 14.22 14.23
N GLU A 925 31.51 14.05 13.84
CA GLU A 925 32.09 12.75 13.51
C GLU A 925 32.73 12.13 14.76
N VAL A 926 32.52 10.83 14.99
CA VAL A 926 33.08 10.07 16.12
C VAL A 926 33.70 8.76 15.63
N TRP A 927 34.82 8.37 16.24
CA TRP A 927 35.61 7.18 15.86
C TRP A 927 35.60 6.08 16.92
N ASN A 928 35.08 6.36 18.11
CA ASN A 928 35.06 5.42 19.22
C ASN A 928 33.97 5.78 20.25
N LEU A 929 33.72 4.85 21.18
CA LEU A 929 32.70 5.01 22.22
C LEU A 929 32.94 6.22 23.13
N GLU A 930 34.19 6.59 23.44
CA GLU A 930 34.48 7.76 24.30
C GLU A 930 34.01 9.07 23.65
N GLU A 931 34.27 9.22 22.35
CA GLU A 931 33.82 10.36 21.56
C GLU A 931 32.30 10.36 21.35
N LEU A 932 31.70 9.19 21.08
CA LEU A 932 30.25 9.02 21.00
C LEU A 932 29.56 9.49 22.29
N LEU A 933 30.08 9.07 23.45
CA LEU A 933 29.55 9.47 24.76
C LEU A 933 29.80 10.95 25.10
N ALA A 934 30.79 11.59 24.46
CA ALA A 934 31.10 13.01 24.64
C ALA A 934 30.34 13.94 23.68
N SER A 935 29.77 13.41 22.59
CA SER A 935 29.07 14.21 21.59
C SER A 935 27.79 14.84 22.13
N THR A 936 27.53 16.08 21.69
CA THR A 936 26.33 16.85 22.04
C THR A 936 25.60 17.39 20.81
N THR A 937 25.93 16.92 19.60
CA THR A 937 25.38 17.42 18.33
C THR A 937 24.12 16.69 17.92
N ASP A 938 23.32 17.31 17.05
CA ASP A 938 22.03 16.76 16.63
C ASP A 938 22.18 15.54 15.71
N ILE A 939 23.24 15.52 14.89
CA ILE A 939 23.64 14.36 14.09
C ILE A 939 25.03 13.92 14.56
N VAL A 940 25.15 12.63 14.87
CA VAL A 940 26.40 11.97 15.23
C VAL A 940 26.71 10.95 14.14
N LEU A 941 27.73 11.23 13.34
CA LEU A 941 28.22 10.34 12.31
C LEU A 941 29.29 9.42 12.89
N LEU A 942 29.04 8.11 12.84
CA LEU A 942 29.91 7.08 13.40
C LEU A 942 30.77 6.48 12.30
N HIS A 943 32.08 6.59 12.44
CA HIS A 943 33.01 5.88 11.57
C HIS A 943 33.04 4.38 11.87
N ALA A 944 33.44 3.59 10.88
CA ALA A 944 33.62 2.15 11.01
C ALA A 944 34.42 1.76 12.26
N GLY A 945 33.89 0.82 13.05
CA GLY A 945 34.49 0.45 14.32
C GLY A 945 33.56 -0.37 15.22
N ASP A 946 34.11 -0.83 16.34
CA ASP A 946 33.36 -1.50 17.41
C ASP A 946 33.19 -0.54 18.59
N TYR A 947 31.93 -0.26 18.92
CA TYR A 947 31.51 0.68 19.96
C TYR A 947 30.98 -0.03 21.21
N GLY A 948 30.91 -1.38 21.23
CA GLY A 948 30.46 -2.14 22.39
C GLY A 948 29.01 -1.83 22.80
N ASP A 949 28.74 -1.79 24.11
CA ASP A 949 27.42 -1.44 24.65
C ASP A 949 27.24 0.10 24.66
N PHE A 950 26.15 0.59 24.07
CA PHE A 950 25.81 2.01 24.02
C PHE A 950 24.44 2.30 24.63
N GLN A 951 24.37 3.36 25.44
CA GLN A 951 23.12 3.85 26.03
C GLN A 951 22.77 5.22 25.45
N VAL A 952 21.72 5.27 24.64
CA VAL A 952 21.20 6.52 24.07
C VAL A 952 20.46 7.28 25.16
N SER A 953 21.16 8.19 25.83
CA SER A 953 20.62 8.98 26.94
C SER A 953 20.21 10.40 26.54
N ARG A 954 20.43 10.78 25.28
CA ARG A 954 20.07 12.08 24.72
C ARG A 954 19.13 11.90 23.53
N GLY A 955 18.04 12.66 23.58
CA GLY A 955 17.01 12.73 22.57
C GLY A 955 16.84 14.15 22.01
N GLY A 956 16.10 14.26 20.91
CA GLY A 956 15.79 15.53 20.24
C GLY A 956 14.40 16.06 20.59
N THR A 957 13.72 16.59 19.57
CA THR A 957 12.27 16.91 19.58
C THR A 957 11.58 16.20 18.41
N GLU A 958 10.25 16.15 18.41
CA GLU A 958 9.45 15.52 17.34
C GLU A 958 9.82 16.02 15.94
N GLU A 959 10.07 17.33 15.77
CA GLU A 959 10.49 17.88 14.48
C GLU A 959 12.00 17.80 14.23
N SER A 960 12.80 17.35 15.19
CA SER A 960 14.26 17.40 15.19
C SER A 960 14.88 16.32 16.08
N PRO A 961 14.78 15.04 15.70
CA PRO A 961 15.35 13.95 16.49
C PRO A 961 16.88 13.99 16.49
N VAL A 962 17.49 13.43 17.52
CA VAL A 962 18.94 13.20 17.53
C VAL A 962 19.24 11.95 16.72
N THR A 963 20.11 12.09 15.73
CA THR A 963 20.43 11.03 14.77
C THR A 963 21.82 10.43 15.05
N TYR A 964 21.89 9.11 15.17
CA TYR A 964 23.12 8.33 15.22
C TYR A 964 23.19 7.50 13.96
N ARG A 965 24.15 7.82 13.08
CA ARG A 965 24.20 7.28 11.71
C ARG A 965 25.61 6.85 11.32
N ALA A 966 25.76 5.74 10.61
CA ALA A 966 27.06 5.40 10.03
C ALA A 966 27.55 6.47 9.03
N TYR A 967 28.85 6.72 9.05
CA TYR A 967 29.50 7.65 8.13
C TYR A 967 29.54 7.10 6.69
N GLY A 968 29.47 5.78 6.53
CA GLY A 968 29.53 5.11 5.22
C GLY A 968 30.93 4.63 4.82
N ASP A 969 31.88 4.57 5.76
CA ASP A 969 33.26 4.11 5.55
C ASP A 969 33.53 2.67 6.03
N GLY A 970 32.49 1.93 6.40
CA GLY A 970 32.53 0.52 6.82
C GLY A 970 31.56 0.23 7.96
N ASP A 971 31.62 -1.00 8.49
CA ASP A 971 30.67 -1.47 9.51
C ASP A 971 30.81 -0.72 10.84
N VAL A 972 29.69 -0.20 11.34
CA VAL A 972 29.55 0.38 12.68
C VAL A 972 28.88 -0.65 13.59
N ASN A 973 29.69 -1.31 14.42
CA ASN A 973 29.25 -2.43 15.23
C ASN A 973 29.04 -2.03 16.70
N PHE A 974 27.94 -2.50 17.27
CA PHE A 974 27.63 -2.43 18.69
C PHE A 974 27.35 -3.83 19.23
N SER A 975 27.60 -4.07 20.51
CA SER A 975 27.16 -5.28 21.21
C SER A 975 25.73 -5.17 21.75
N TYR A 976 25.28 -3.93 22.00
CA TYR A 976 23.95 -3.63 22.53
C TYR A 976 23.67 -2.14 22.39
N ILE A 977 22.48 -1.77 21.94
CA ILE A 977 22.02 -0.39 21.98
C ILE A 977 20.78 -0.30 22.85
N GLN A 978 20.89 0.45 23.95
CA GLN A 978 19.79 0.71 24.86
C GLN A 978 19.30 2.16 24.74
N VAL A 979 18.07 2.36 24.28
CA VAL A 979 17.45 3.68 24.10
C VAL A 979 16.77 4.12 25.39
N LYS A 980 17.15 5.28 25.92
CA LYS A 980 16.64 5.88 27.18
C LYS A 980 16.00 7.25 26.97
N ALA A 981 15.95 7.75 25.74
CA ALA A 981 15.47 9.08 25.40
C ALA A 981 14.47 9.02 24.24
N ASP A 982 13.67 10.08 24.13
CA ASP A 982 12.66 10.26 23.08
C ASP A 982 13.27 10.93 21.85
N HIS A 983 12.61 10.86 20.69
CA HIS A 983 13.01 11.56 19.47
C HIS A 983 14.45 11.20 19.06
N VAL A 984 14.66 9.91 18.81
CA VAL A 984 15.96 9.32 18.46
C VAL A 984 15.85 8.65 17.11
N TRP A 985 16.85 8.84 16.25
CA TRP A 985 16.98 8.10 15.00
C TRP A 985 18.30 7.33 14.95
N LEU A 986 18.20 6.00 14.90
CA LEU A 986 19.31 5.08 14.71
C LEU A 986 19.28 4.60 13.25
N ASP A 987 20.38 4.76 12.53
CA ASP A 987 20.36 4.59 11.08
C ASP A 987 21.66 3.98 10.57
N ASP A 988 21.56 2.90 9.80
CA ASP A 988 22.73 2.19 9.22
C ASP A 988 23.71 1.66 10.30
N LEU A 989 23.18 1.02 11.34
CA LEU A 989 23.99 0.49 12.46
C LEU A 989 23.88 -1.03 12.59
N ASN A 990 24.96 -1.71 12.96
CA ASN A 990 24.98 -3.15 13.20
C ASN A 990 25.01 -3.44 14.71
N VAL A 991 24.12 -4.31 15.19
CA VAL A 991 24.12 -4.77 16.58
C VAL A 991 24.27 -6.28 16.67
N ILE A 992 25.36 -6.72 17.28
CA ILE A 992 25.75 -8.12 17.41
C ILE A 992 25.43 -8.58 18.84
N ASP A 993 24.88 -9.78 18.99
CA ASP A 993 24.58 -10.47 20.25
C ASP A 993 23.34 -10.03 21.06
N LYS A 994 23.08 -8.73 21.30
CA LYS A 994 21.94 -8.33 22.18
C LYS A 994 20.80 -7.51 21.53
N GLY A 995 21.03 -6.88 20.39
CA GLY A 995 20.02 -6.08 19.66
C GLY A 995 19.74 -4.69 20.24
N PHE A 996 18.66 -4.08 19.76
CA PHE A 996 18.15 -2.77 20.18
C PHE A 996 17.09 -2.93 21.26
N SER A 997 17.11 -2.06 22.27
CA SER A 997 16.16 -2.18 23.38
C SER A 997 15.85 -0.81 23.97
N GLY A 998 14.57 -0.49 24.17
CA GLY A 998 14.18 0.60 25.06
C GLY A 998 14.51 0.26 26.53
N TYR A 999 14.33 1.22 27.42
CA TYR A 999 14.70 1.08 28.82
C TYR A 999 13.49 0.85 29.72
N PHE A 1000 13.46 -0.31 30.39
CA PHE A 1000 12.34 -0.78 31.22
C PHE A 1000 12.32 -0.28 32.67
N ASP A 1001 13.45 0.20 33.22
CA ASP A 1001 13.63 0.42 34.66
C ASP A 1001 13.19 1.81 35.18
N ALA A 1002 12.36 2.54 34.43
CA ALA A 1002 11.86 3.86 34.82
C ALA A 1002 10.34 3.83 35.08
N PRO A 1003 9.87 4.00 36.33
CA PRO A 1003 8.43 4.04 36.66
C PRO A 1003 7.65 5.19 35.99
N GLU A 1004 8.32 6.11 35.30
CA GLU A 1004 7.78 7.38 34.81
C GLU A 1004 8.28 7.77 33.39
N HIS A 1005 9.06 6.94 32.68
CA HIS A 1005 9.58 7.30 31.35
C HIS A 1005 9.59 6.14 30.37
N THR A 1006 8.73 6.23 29.37
CA THR A 1006 8.65 5.36 28.18
C THR A 1006 9.24 6.10 27.00
N GLN A 1007 9.98 5.44 26.09
CA GLN A 1007 10.62 6.12 24.96
C GLN A 1007 9.61 6.35 23.83
N GLU A 1008 9.48 7.60 23.41
CA GLU A 1008 8.58 8.04 22.34
C GLU A 1008 9.37 8.45 21.08
N ASP A 1009 8.79 8.23 19.90
CA ASP A 1009 9.36 8.69 18.62
C ASP A 1009 10.79 8.21 18.35
N VAL A 1010 10.98 6.89 18.38
CA VAL A 1010 12.27 6.23 18.09
C VAL A 1010 12.24 5.62 16.70
N ALA A 1011 13.15 6.02 15.82
CA ALA A 1011 13.32 5.44 14.49
C ALA A 1011 14.55 4.53 14.43
N ILE A 1012 14.40 3.35 13.83
CA ILE A 1012 15.48 2.42 13.50
C ILE A 1012 15.36 2.09 12.02
N THR A 1013 16.35 2.52 11.23
CA THR A 1013 16.36 2.30 9.78
C THR A 1013 17.67 1.75 9.26
N ARG A 1014 17.60 0.98 8.16
CA ARG A 1014 18.79 0.49 7.43
C ARG A 1014 19.80 -0.26 8.30
N SER A 1015 19.35 -0.74 9.45
CA SER A 1015 20.20 -1.30 10.49
C SER A 1015 20.10 -2.82 10.49
N SER A 1016 21.05 -3.47 11.15
CA SER A 1016 21.06 -4.93 11.23
C SER A 1016 21.24 -5.45 12.64
N THR A 1017 20.72 -6.66 12.88
CA THR A 1017 21.09 -7.46 14.05
C THR A 1017 21.63 -8.80 13.62
N LEU A 1018 22.63 -9.28 14.35
CA LEU A 1018 23.16 -10.62 14.18
C LEU A 1018 23.28 -11.29 15.53
N ASN A 1019 22.76 -12.52 15.64
CA ASN A 1019 22.85 -13.33 16.84
C ASN A 1019 22.18 -12.64 18.05
N ALA A 1020 21.16 -11.82 17.83
CA ALA A 1020 20.40 -11.18 18.91
C ALA A 1020 19.32 -12.13 19.44
N GLU A 1021 19.16 -12.22 20.77
CA GLU A 1021 17.99 -12.91 21.36
C GLU A 1021 16.72 -12.12 21.02
N TYR A 1022 16.74 -10.79 21.23
CA TYR A 1022 15.70 -9.88 20.76
C TYR A 1022 16.33 -8.88 19.80
N SER A 1023 15.85 -8.76 18.56
CA SER A 1023 16.46 -7.80 17.63
C SER A 1023 16.04 -6.37 17.96
N VAL A 1024 14.75 -6.16 18.24
CA VAL A 1024 14.24 -4.90 18.80
C VAL A 1024 13.26 -5.20 19.93
N THR A 1025 13.46 -4.58 21.09
CA THR A 1025 12.44 -4.52 22.15
C THR A 1025 12.07 -3.06 22.38
N SER A 1026 10.90 -2.64 21.91
CA SER A 1026 10.43 -1.28 22.17
C SER A 1026 9.88 -1.16 23.60
N PHE A 1027 10.01 0.03 24.17
CA PHE A 1027 9.32 0.43 25.38
C PHE A 1027 8.77 1.83 25.17
N GLY A 1028 7.45 1.98 25.10
CA GLY A 1028 6.81 3.28 24.98
C GLY A 1028 5.94 3.41 23.76
N GLU A 1029 5.91 4.57 23.13
CA GLU A 1029 4.99 4.80 22.02
C GLU A 1029 5.79 5.14 20.75
N GLU A 1030 5.18 4.97 19.58
CA GLU A 1030 5.63 5.67 18.38
C GLU A 1030 6.96 5.24 17.74
N TRP A 1031 7.45 4.04 18.03
CA TRP A 1031 8.61 3.45 17.33
C TRP A 1031 8.36 3.20 15.83
N PHE A 1032 9.31 3.61 14.98
CA PHE A 1032 9.32 3.39 13.53
C PHE A 1032 10.51 2.51 13.15
N ILE A 1033 10.25 1.25 12.80
CA ILE A 1033 11.28 0.24 12.51
C ILE A 1033 11.13 -0.16 11.06
N SER A 1034 12.00 0.36 10.19
CA SER A 1034 11.87 0.18 8.74
C SER A 1034 13.18 -0.16 8.03
N ASP A 1035 13.11 -0.97 6.98
CA ASP A 1035 14.25 -1.23 6.09
C ASP A 1035 15.44 -1.89 6.81
N ASN A 1036 15.19 -2.82 7.74
CA ASN A 1036 16.23 -3.48 8.54
C ASN A 1036 16.38 -4.96 8.22
N ILE A 1037 17.54 -5.54 8.56
CA ILE A 1037 17.81 -6.98 8.45
C ILE A 1037 18.10 -7.55 9.84
N PHE A 1038 17.20 -8.39 10.35
CA PHE A 1038 17.29 -8.95 11.69
C PHE A 1038 17.49 -10.46 11.66
N VAL A 1039 18.65 -10.90 12.14
CA VAL A 1039 19.02 -12.32 12.20
C VAL A 1039 19.25 -12.72 13.65
N GLY A 1040 18.32 -13.48 14.21
CA GLY A 1040 18.35 -13.91 15.61
C GLY A 1040 19.24 -15.13 15.90
N GLN A 1041 19.17 -15.63 17.14
CA GLN A 1041 19.91 -16.81 17.63
C GLN A 1041 19.20 -18.16 17.35
N GLY A 1042 17.99 -18.14 16.80
CA GLY A 1042 17.15 -19.30 16.56
C GLY A 1042 16.03 -19.43 17.59
N SER A 1043 16.13 -20.40 18.50
CA SER A 1043 15.01 -20.85 19.33
C SER A 1043 14.74 -20.02 20.60
N ALA A 1044 15.07 -18.73 20.62
CA ALA A 1044 14.86 -17.85 21.76
C ALA A 1044 14.72 -16.38 21.32
N GLY A 1045 13.79 -15.66 21.98
CA GLY A 1045 13.49 -14.23 21.82
C GLY A 1045 12.92 -13.82 20.45
N GLU A 1046 12.56 -12.55 20.29
CA GLU A 1046 11.77 -12.08 19.14
C GLU A 1046 12.58 -11.28 18.11
N GLY A 1047 12.09 -11.20 16.87
CA GLY A 1047 12.54 -10.18 15.93
C GLY A 1047 12.22 -8.79 16.47
N ILE A 1048 10.94 -8.45 16.53
CA ILE A 1048 10.47 -7.18 17.09
C ILE A 1048 9.44 -7.44 18.19
N GLU A 1049 9.74 -7.02 19.42
CA GLU A 1049 8.80 -7.01 20.54
C GLU A 1049 8.24 -5.59 20.74
N PHE A 1050 6.95 -5.41 20.45
CA PHE A 1050 6.26 -4.16 20.67
C PHE A 1050 5.72 -4.02 22.10
N ARG A 1051 5.93 -2.86 22.71
CA ARG A 1051 5.28 -2.48 23.98
C ARG A 1051 4.82 -1.04 23.90
N GLY A 1052 3.51 -0.84 24.07
CA GLY A 1052 2.82 0.43 23.92
C GLY A 1052 2.15 0.56 22.55
N ARG A 1053 1.92 1.80 22.08
CA ARG A 1053 1.03 2.10 20.95
C ARG A 1053 1.71 2.91 19.84
N GLY A 1054 1.09 2.98 18.66
CA GLY A 1054 1.51 3.89 17.59
C GLY A 1054 2.74 3.45 16.79
N HIS A 1055 3.18 2.20 16.95
CA HIS A 1055 4.36 1.69 16.28
C HIS A 1055 4.14 1.33 14.81
N VAL A 1056 5.22 1.34 14.05
CA VAL A 1056 5.29 0.88 12.66
C VAL A 1056 6.46 -0.09 12.52
N ALA A 1057 6.20 -1.28 11.97
CA ALA A 1057 7.21 -2.19 11.44
C ALA A 1057 6.99 -2.35 9.93
N ALA A 1058 7.92 -1.86 9.12
CA ALA A 1058 7.79 -1.89 7.68
C ALA A 1058 9.06 -2.37 6.96
N PHE A 1059 8.94 -3.08 5.83
CA PHE A 1059 10.09 -3.36 4.96
C PHE A 1059 11.29 -4.06 5.64
N ASN A 1060 11.07 -4.80 6.74
CA ASN A 1060 12.13 -5.52 7.43
C ASN A 1060 12.25 -6.96 6.90
N ASP A 1061 13.47 -7.48 6.84
CA ASP A 1061 13.79 -8.91 6.68
C ASP A 1061 14.11 -9.49 8.07
N ILE A 1062 13.32 -10.45 8.55
CA ILE A 1062 13.43 -11.01 9.89
C ILE A 1062 13.55 -12.52 9.80
N SER A 1063 14.64 -13.08 10.33
CA SER A 1063 14.85 -14.53 10.33
C SER A 1063 15.58 -15.07 11.56
N LYS A 1064 15.43 -16.39 11.79
CA LYS A 1064 16.07 -17.13 12.90
C LYS A 1064 15.78 -16.53 14.28
N VAL A 1065 14.55 -16.12 14.50
CA VAL A 1065 14.02 -15.66 15.79
C VAL A 1065 12.97 -16.65 16.29
N TYR A 1066 12.51 -16.51 17.52
CA TYR A 1066 11.38 -17.29 18.04
C TYR A 1066 10.10 -16.85 17.34
N ASP A 1067 9.55 -15.69 17.69
CA ASP A 1067 8.54 -15.01 16.88
C ASP A 1067 9.15 -13.89 16.03
N GLY A 1068 8.54 -13.63 14.87
CA GLY A 1068 8.95 -12.53 14.01
C GLY A 1068 8.66 -11.17 14.63
N ILE A 1069 7.36 -10.87 14.82
CA ILE A 1069 6.89 -9.61 15.40
C ILE A 1069 5.79 -9.90 16.42
N SER A 1070 5.97 -9.48 17.67
CA SER A 1070 5.05 -9.80 18.77
C SER A 1070 4.58 -8.58 19.57
N TYR A 1071 3.35 -8.70 20.10
CA TYR A 1071 2.71 -7.82 21.07
C TYR A 1071 2.39 -6.38 20.62
N GLY A 1072 2.23 -5.49 21.61
CA GLY A 1072 1.77 -4.11 21.54
C GLY A 1072 0.36 -3.92 22.11
N ASP A 1073 0.00 -2.67 22.38
CA ASP A 1073 -1.28 -2.31 22.98
C ASP A 1073 -2.33 -1.91 21.92
N GLY A 1074 -1.96 -1.07 20.94
CA GLY A 1074 -2.92 -0.45 20.03
C GLY A 1074 -2.34 0.47 18.95
N ASN A 1075 -3.08 0.68 17.87
CA ASN A 1075 -2.71 1.55 16.74
C ASN A 1075 -1.35 1.18 16.12
N ILE A 1076 -1.19 -0.08 15.73
CA ILE A 1076 0.07 -0.62 15.19
C ILE A 1076 -0.06 -0.92 13.70
N ASP A 1077 0.97 -0.56 12.93
CA ASP A 1077 1.12 -0.90 11.51
C ASP A 1077 2.24 -1.92 11.34
N ILE A 1078 1.93 -3.07 10.75
CA ILE A 1078 2.93 -4.08 10.38
C ILE A 1078 2.73 -4.41 8.91
N HIS A 1079 3.65 -3.97 8.05
CA HIS A 1079 3.45 -4.14 6.62
C HIS A 1079 4.70 -4.30 5.79
N ASN A 1080 4.58 -4.96 4.63
CA ASN A 1080 5.70 -5.13 3.69
C ASN A 1080 6.95 -5.79 4.30
N ASN A 1081 6.83 -6.53 5.41
CA ASN A 1081 7.94 -7.26 5.99
C ASN A 1081 8.08 -8.66 5.35
N ALA A 1082 9.32 -9.15 5.26
CA ALA A 1082 9.65 -10.53 4.99
C ALA A 1082 10.02 -11.23 6.30
N ILE A 1083 9.24 -12.21 6.75
CA ILE A 1083 9.47 -12.92 8.02
C ILE A 1083 9.59 -14.40 7.75
N HIS A 1084 10.73 -15.00 8.07
CA HIS A 1084 10.98 -16.37 7.67
C HIS A 1084 11.93 -17.17 8.52
N ASP A 1085 11.81 -18.49 8.42
CA ASP A 1085 12.64 -19.44 9.15
C ASP A 1085 12.69 -19.12 10.68
N ASN A 1086 11.58 -18.60 11.21
CA ASN A 1086 11.36 -18.35 12.63
C ASN A 1086 10.84 -19.62 13.32
N TYR A 1087 11.00 -19.72 14.64
CA TYR A 1087 10.76 -20.97 15.37
C TYR A 1087 9.30 -21.17 15.82
N ASP A 1088 8.57 -20.10 16.12
CA ASP A 1088 7.18 -20.14 16.60
C ASP A 1088 6.25 -19.36 15.66
N ASP A 1089 5.83 -18.13 15.96
CA ASP A 1089 4.82 -17.42 15.19
C ASP A 1089 5.42 -16.25 14.38
N SER A 1090 5.09 -16.13 13.08
CA SER A 1090 5.68 -15.03 12.28
C SER A 1090 5.20 -13.66 12.77
N ILE A 1091 3.91 -13.54 13.13
CA ILE A 1091 3.35 -12.33 13.75
C ILE A 1091 2.40 -12.74 14.90
N GLU A 1092 2.72 -12.39 16.14
CA GLU A 1092 1.96 -12.70 17.35
C GLU A 1092 1.60 -11.43 18.18
N PRO A 1093 0.68 -10.57 17.71
CA PRO A 1093 0.20 -9.39 18.43
C PRO A 1093 -0.79 -9.76 19.55
N ASP A 1094 -0.46 -10.79 20.34
CA ASP A 1094 -1.30 -11.26 21.43
C ASP A 1094 -1.64 -10.15 22.44
N TYR A 1095 -2.86 -10.18 22.96
CA TYR A 1095 -3.43 -9.27 23.96
C TYR A 1095 -3.72 -7.83 23.50
N ALA A 1096 -3.61 -7.52 22.22
CA ALA A 1096 -3.86 -6.18 21.69
C ALA A 1096 -5.33 -5.71 21.81
N TRP A 1097 -5.52 -4.40 22.03
CA TRP A 1097 -6.80 -3.78 22.46
C TRP A 1097 -7.47 -2.87 21.43
N ASP A 1098 -6.67 -2.14 20.67
CA ASP A 1098 -7.15 -1.14 19.72
C ASP A 1098 -6.91 -1.63 18.29
N ASN A 1099 -6.81 -0.71 17.32
CA ASN A 1099 -6.67 -1.11 15.93
C ASN A 1099 -5.29 -1.67 15.63
N TYR A 1100 -5.26 -2.81 14.96
CA TYR A 1100 -4.05 -3.41 14.41
C TYR A 1100 -4.20 -3.53 12.90
N ARG A 1101 -3.15 -3.20 12.15
CA ARG A 1101 -3.21 -3.15 10.70
C ARG A 1101 -2.02 -3.90 10.13
N LEU A 1102 -2.30 -5.07 9.56
CA LEU A 1102 -1.34 -6.00 9.00
C LEU A 1102 -1.58 -6.12 7.49
N TRP A 1103 -0.65 -5.64 6.65
CA TRP A 1103 -0.82 -5.79 5.21
C TRP A 1103 0.44 -6.05 4.42
N GLN A 1104 0.33 -6.76 3.31
CA GLN A 1104 1.45 -7.01 2.39
C GLN A 1104 2.69 -7.63 3.03
N ASN A 1105 2.57 -8.32 4.16
CA ASN A 1105 3.66 -9.09 4.73
C ASN A 1105 3.79 -10.42 3.99
N LEU A 1106 5.03 -10.87 3.81
CA LEU A 1106 5.38 -12.18 3.27
C LEU A 1106 5.97 -13.03 4.40
N THR A 1107 5.34 -14.17 4.69
CA THR A 1107 5.86 -15.12 5.68
C THR A 1107 6.08 -16.50 5.11
N TRP A 1108 7.22 -17.12 5.43
CA TRP A 1108 7.48 -18.52 5.06
C TRP A 1108 8.29 -19.31 6.09
N ASN A 1109 8.09 -20.62 6.12
CA ASN A 1109 8.82 -21.54 6.99
C ASN A 1109 8.73 -21.23 8.49
N SER A 1110 7.59 -20.71 8.95
CA SER A 1110 7.35 -20.52 10.38
C SER A 1110 7.28 -21.87 11.11
N GLY A 1111 7.99 -22.00 12.23
CA GLY A 1111 8.08 -23.24 13.00
C GLY A 1111 6.79 -23.63 13.71
N VAL A 1112 5.83 -22.71 13.89
CA VAL A 1112 4.47 -23.02 14.36
C VAL A 1112 3.41 -22.32 13.52
N ASN A 1113 3.02 -21.07 13.78
CA ASN A 1113 1.93 -20.41 13.05
C ASN A 1113 2.41 -19.25 12.17
N GLY A 1114 1.61 -18.92 11.16
CA GLY A 1114 1.80 -17.69 10.39
C GLY A 1114 1.49 -16.49 11.29
N PHE A 1115 0.20 -16.18 11.47
CA PHE A 1115 -0.24 -15.18 12.46
C PHE A 1115 -1.00 -15.81 13.62
N SER A 1116 -0.73 -15.31 14.83
CA SER A 1116 -1.34 -15.75 16.09
C SER A 1116 -2.17 -14.63 16.72
N PHE A 1117 -3.34 -14.99 17.26
CA PHE A 1117 -4.38 -14.09 17.74
C PHE A 1117 -4.92 -14.54 19.12
N GLN A 1118 -4.08 -14.60 20.16
CA GLN A 1118 -4.40 -15.23 21.45
C GLN A 1118 -3.99 -14.43 22.72
N PRO A 1119 -4.94 -13.80 23.44
CA PRO A 1119 -6.28 -13.41 23.05
C PRO A 1119 -6.25 -12.10 22.26
N VAL A 1120 -7.26 -11.87 21.43
CA VAL A 1120 -7.55 -10.52 20.93
C VAL A 1120 -8.40 -9.81 21.99
N ASN A 1121 -7.89 -8.72 22.57
CA ASN A 1121 -8.56 -7.94 23.63
C ASN A 1121 -9.24 -6.66 23.10
N GLY A 1122 -9.57 -6.63 21.81
CA GLY A 1122 -10.31 -5.54 21.17
C GLY A 1122 -10.06 -5.46 19.66
N GLY A 1123 -10.31 -4.33 19.03
CA GLY A 1123 -10.14 -4.18 17.58
C GLY A 1123 -10.83 -2.93 17.00
N PRO A 1124 -11.13 -2.88 15.69
CA PRO A 1124 -10.93 -3.93 14.69
C PRO A 1124 -9.47 -4.18 14.29
N TRP A 1125 -9.15 -5.44 13.94
CA TRP A 1125 -7.87 -5.81 13.33
C TRP A 1125 -8.05 -5.99 11.83
N TYR A 1126 -7.19 -5.35 11.04
CA TYR A 1126 -7.22 -5.39 9.58
C TYR A 1126 -6.05 -6.22 9.09
N ILE A 1127 -6.35 -7.26 8.31
CA ILE A 1127 -5.39 -8.24 7.83
C ILE A 1127 -5.63 -8.39 6.33
N PHE A 1128 -4.86 -7.70 5.49
CA PHE A 1128 -5.13 -7.74 4.05
C PHE A 1128 -3.90 -7.86 3.17
N GLN A 1129 -4.03 -8.55 2.05
CA GLN A 1129 -2.97 -8.69 1.05
C GLN A 1129 -1.67 -9.33 1.57
N ASN A 1130 -1.71 -10.10 2.66
CA ASN A 1130 -0.55 -10.84 3.17
C ASN A 1130 -0.39 -12.17 2.43
N GLN A 1131 0.84 -12.68 2.37
CA GLN A 1131 1.19 -13.98 1.79
C GLN A 1131 1.80 -14.88 2.87
N LEU A 1132 1.13 -16.00 3.20
CA LEU A 1132 1.54 -16.92 4.26
C LEU A 1132 1.78 -18.31 3.66
N THR A 1133 3.00 -18.82 3.74
CA THR A 1133 3.36 -20.13 3.21
C THR A 1133 4.28 -20.92 4.15
N GLY A 1134 4.43 -22.23 3.97
CA GLY A 1134 5.46 -23.03 4.66
C GLY A 1134 5.40 -23.11 6.20
N ASN A 1135 4.36 -22.58 6.87
CA ASN A 1135 4.19 -22.69 8.32
C ASN A 1135 4.15 -24.16 8.75
N SER A 1136 4.42 -24.51 10.01
CA SER A 1136 4.39 -25.92 10.46
C SER A 1136 3.07 -26.35 11.10
N TYR A 1137 2.23 -25.40 11.57
CA TYR A 1137 1.00 -25.68 12.32
C TYR A 1137 -0.30 -24.99 11.85
N ASN A 1138 -0.49 -23.67 11.97
CA ASN A 1138 -1.68 -22.99 11.41
C ASN A 1138 -1.25 -21.73 10.66
N PRO A 1139 -1.90 -21.34 9.55
CA PRO A 1139 -1.64 -20.03 8.96
C PRO A 1139 -2.22 -18.92 9.85
N PHE A 1140 -3.37 -19.19 10.48
CA PHE A 1140 -3.98 -18.34 11.49
C PHE A 1140 -4.34 -19.16 12.73
N LYS A 1141 -3.85 -18.74 13.90
CA LYS A 1141 -4.20 -19.29 15.21
C LYS A 1141 -5.15 -18.34 15.92
N VAL A 1142 -6.45 -18.57 15.77
CA VAL A 1142 -7.51 -17.71 16.32
C VAL A 1142 -8.01 -18.27 17.66
N ARG A 1143 -7.88 -17.50 18.75
CA ARG A 1143 -8.18 -18.00 20.12
C ARG A 1143 -9.12 -17.13 20.98
N SER A 1144 -9.85 -16.15 20.41
CA SER A 1144 -10.96 -15.46 21.12
C SER A 1144 -12.07 -14.98 20.17
N SER A 1145 -13.30 -14.85 20.68
CA SER A 1145 -14.47 -14.26 19.99
C SER A 1145 -14.62 -12.73 20.19
N GLU A 1146 -13.74 -12.12 20.98
CA GLU A 1146 -13.99 -10.83 21.63
C GLU A 1146 -13.45 -9.61 20.85
N GLY A 1147 -12.99 -9.81 19.60
CA GLY A 1147 -12.47 -8.76 18.73
C GLY A 1147 -12.98 -8.85 17.30
N SER A 1148 -13.28 -7.69 16.70
CA SER A 1148 -13.71 -7.57 15.32
C SER A 1148 -12.50 -7.69 14.38
N ARG A 1149 -12.60 -8.46 13.29
CA ARG A 1149 -11.49 -8.69 12.35
C ARG A 1149 -11.94 -8.44 10.92
N VAL A 1150 -11.08 -7.83 10.11
CA VAL A 1150 -11.29 -7.59 8.68
C VAL A 1150 -10.14 -8.24 7.93
N THR A 1151 -10.36 -9.46 7.46
CA THR A 1151 -9.35 -10.29 6.79
C THR A 1151 -9.66 -10.41 5.30
N VAL A 1152 -8.96 -9.68 4.45
CA VAL A 1152 -9.33 -9.55 3.02
C VAL A 1152 -8.15 -9.72 2.08
N GLY A 1153 -8.29 -10.52 1.02
CA GLY A 1153 -7.30 -10.54 -0.06
C GLY A 1153 -5.96 -11.19 0.29
N ASN A 1154 -5.90 -12.07 1.29
CA ASN A 1154 -4.66 -12.75 1.68
C ASN A 1154 -4.47 -14.04 0.90
N THR A 1155 -3.22 -14.43 0.63
CA THR A 1155 -2.83 -15.67 -0.04
C THR A 1155 -2.23 -16.63 0.97
N ILE A 1156 -2.84 -17.80 1.16
CA ILE A 1156 -2.46 -18.78 2.18
C ILE A 1156 -2.27 -20.15 1.52
N ILE A 1157 -1.04 -20.66 1.59
CA ILE A 1157 -0.66 -21.95 1.02
C ILE A 1157 -0.13 -22.83 2.16
N TYR A 1158 -0.86 -23.88 2.55
CA TYR A 1158 -0.55 -24.61 3.77
C TYR A 1158 -0.92 -26.11 3.78
N GLN A 1159 -0.37 -26.88 4.74
CA GLN A 1159 -0.43 -28.35 4.82
C GLN A 1159 -1.24 -28.92 6.01
N ARG A 1160 -1.79 -28.08 6.90
CA ARG A 1160 -2.69 -28.50 8.01
C ARG A 1160 -3.88 -27.55 8.19
N ASN A 1161 -4.64 -27.72 9.28
CA ASN A 1161 -5.92 -27.05 9.52
C ASN A 1161 -5.77 -25.55 9.79
N ILE A 1162 -6.81 -24.78 9.44
CA ILE A 1162 -7.08 -23.49 10.07
C ILE A 1162 -7.87 -23.81 11.35
N GLN A 1163 -7.41 -23.40 12.53
CA GLN A 1163 -8.00 -23.79 13.81
C GLN A 1163 -9.47 -23.36 13.94
N ASN A 1164 -10.37 -24.25 14.44
CA ASN A 1164 -11.84 -24.10 14.62
C ASN A 1164 -12.33 -22.65 14.79
N MET A 1165 -12.99 -22.11 13.77
CA MET A 1165 -13.35 -20.70 13.67
C MET A 1165 -14.75 -20.36 14.22
N ASP A 1166 -15.69 -21.30 14.25
CA ASP A 1166 -17.12 -20.98 14.34
C ASP A 1166 -17.60 -20.34 15.65
N SER A 1167 -16.95 -20.60 16.79
CA SER A 1167 -17.28 -19.97 18.09
C SER A 1167 -16.43 -18.74 18.41
N MET A 1168 -15.57 -18.31 17.47
CA MET A 1168 -14.44 -17.41 17.72
C MET A 1168 -14.48 -16.11 16.89
N PHE A 1169 -15.59 -15.85 16.17
CA PHE A 1169 -15.80 -14.58 15.45
C PHE A 1169 -16.97 -13.81 16.04
N ARG A 1170 -16.79 -12.51 16.17
CA ARG A 1170 -17.90 -11.59 16.39
C ARG A 1170 -18.67 -11.40 15.08
N ASN A 1171 -19.98 -11.19 15.17
CA ASN A 1171 -20.89 -11.09 14.01
C ASN A 1171 -20.52 -10.00 12.98
N ASP A 1172 -19.71 -9.02 13.38
CA ASP A 1172 -19.23 -7.89 12.57
C ASP A 1172 -17.81 -8.11 12.01
N SER A 1173 -17.22 -9.29 12.18
CA SER A 1173 -15.97 -9.67 11.51
C SER A 1173 -16.21 -9.93 10.01
N VAL A 1174 -15.27 -9.54 9.17
CA VAL A 1174 -15.28 -9.71 7.71
C VAL A 1174 -14.13 -10.63 7.32
N PHE A 1175 -14.43 -11.67 6.55
CA PHE A 1175 -13.43 -12.50 5.89
C PHE A 1175 -13.81 -12.61 4.41
N ALA A 1176 -12.98 -12.10 3.50
CA ALA A 1176 -13.33 -12.03 2.08
C ALA A 1176 -12.12 -12.19 1.14
N ASN A 1177 -12.33 -12.78 -0.03
CA ASN A 1177 -11.34 -12.81 -1.12
C ASN A 1177 -9.97 -13.40 -0.71
N ASN A 1178 -9.93 -14.32 0.24
CA ASN A 1178 -8.67 -14.95 0.69
C ASN A 1178 -8.43 -16.24 -0.11
N PHE A 1179 -7.27 -16.36 -0.75
CA PHE A 1179 -6.86 -17.59 -1.41
C PHE A 1179 -6.36 -18.63 -0.41
N LEU A 1180 -6.91 -19.84 -0.46
CA LEU A 1180 -6.59 -20.93 0.47
C LEU A 1180 -6.29 -22.22 -0.31
N ARG A 1181 -5.06 -22.71 -0.23
CA ARG A 1181 -4.69 -24.07 -0.67
C ARG A 1181 -4.29 -24.91 0.55
N VAL A 1182 -5.03 -25.99 0.81
CA VAL A 1182 -4.77 -26.94 1.91
C VAL A 1182 -4.44 -28.31 1.33
N ASP A 1183 -3.19 -28.76 1.44
CA ASP A 1183 -2.77 -30.13 1.07
C ASP A 1183 -2.53 -30.94 2.35
N SER A 1184 -3.48 -31.79 2.76
CA SER A 1184 -3.33 -32.67 3.93
C SER A 1184 -2.94 -34.08 3.52
N PRO A 1185 -1.77 -34.60 3.94
CA PRO A 1185 -1.42 -36.02 3.78
C PRO A 1185 -2.23 -36.96 4.68
N ASN A 1186 -2.95 -36.42 5.68
CA ASN A 1186 -3.59 -37.21 6.74
C ASN A 1186 -5.09 -37.45 6.54
N GLY A 1187 -5.68 -37.00 5.41
CA GLY A 1187 -7.09 -37.26 5.10
C GLY A 1187 -8.11 -36.42 5.89
N ASP A 1188 -7.67 -35.51 6.75
CA ASP A 1188 -8.53 -34.56 7.44
C ASP A 1188 -8.75 -33.31 6.54
N ASN A 1189 -9.69 -33.43 5.60
CA ASN A 1189 -10.11 -32.33 4.70
C ASN A 1189 -11.10 -31.37 5.40
N PHE A 1190 -10.78 -30.84 6.57
CA PHE A 1190 -11.74 -30.08 7.36
C PHE A 1190 -11.22 -28.69 7.76
N ILE A 1191 -11.89 -27.66 7.22
CA ILE A 1191 -12.06 -26.37 7.91
C ILE A 1191 -13.01 -26.65 9.08
N GLY A 1192 -12.44 -27.11 10.19
CA GLY A 1192 -13.05 -27.27 11.52
C GLY A 1192 -14.15 -28.33 11.72
N ASP A 1193 -13.90 -29.27 12.65
CA ASP A 1193 -14.92 -30.15 13.25
C ASP A 1193 -15.00 -29.79 14.74
N GLY A 1194 -16.08 -29.13 15.12
CA GLY A 1194 -16.48 -28.85 16.50
C GLY A 1194 -17.99 -28.91 16.54
N GLU A 1195 -18.54 -29.82 17.35
CA GLU A 1195 -19.97 -30.22 17.37
C GLU A 1195 -20.94 -29.08 17.02
N MET A 1196 -21.67 -29.22 15.90
CA MET A 1196 -22.56 -28.20 15.36
C MET A 1196 -23.98 -28.23 15.95
N PRO A 1197 -24.40 -27.21 16.73
CA PRO A 1197 -25.80 -26.86 16.86
C PRO A 1197 -26.17 -25.72 15.88
N SER A 1198 -26.82 -26.06 14.77
CA SER A 1198 -27.48 -25.16 13.80
C SER A 1198 -26.55 -24.18 13.03
N PRO A 1199 -26.74 -23.96 11.72
CA PRO A 1199 -25.81 -23.19 10.91
C PRO A 1199 -25.83 -21.72 11.32
N ILE A 1200 -24.83 -21.28 12.07
CA ILE A 1200 -24.35 -19.91 11.95
C ILE A 1200 -23.83 -19.80 10.52
N GLU A 1201 -24.41 -18.85 9.81
CA GLU A 1201 -24.38 -18.75 8.37
C GLU A 1201 -22.93 -18.65 7.86
N MET A 1202 -22.52 -19.57 6.99
CA MET A 1202 -21.32 -19.49 6.11
C MET A 1202 -21.26 -18.22 5.23
N LYS A 1203 -22.04 -17.17 5.53
CA LYS A 1203 -22.09 -15.87 4.86
C LYS A 1203 -20.81 -15.04 4.99
N LEU A 1204 -19.86 -15.47 5.83
CA LEU A 1204 -18.60 -14.78 6.09
C LEU A 1204 -17.40 -15.40 5.40
N TRP A 1205 -17.56 -16.48 4.63
CA TRP A 1205 -16.47 -17.03 3.81
C TRP A 1205 -16.86 -16.83 2.35
N ASP A 1206 -16.72 -15.59 1.91
CA ASP A 1206 -17.06 -15.19 0.56
C ASP A 1206 -15.78 -14.88 -0.21
N TYR A 1207 -15.55 -15.62 -1.29
CA TYR A 1207 -14.39 -15.43 -2.16
C TYR A 1207 -14.51 -14.18 -3.05
N ASN A 1208 -15.65 -13.48 -3.06
CA ASN A 1208 -15.81 -12.27 -3.86
C ASN A 1208 -16.78 -11.18 -3.35
N ARG A 1209 -17.47 -11.34 -2.22
CA ARG A 1209 -18.61 -10.54 -1.72
C ARG A 1209 -18.97 -9.27 -2.50
N TYR A 1210 -19.56 -9.48 -3.67
CA TYR A 1210 -20.52 -8.55 -4.25
C TYR A 1210 -21.90 -8.86 -3.66
N ASP A 1211 -22.48 -7.82 -3.07
CA ASP A 1211 -23.90 -7.57 -2.85
C ASP A 1211 -24.69 -8.08 -1.61
N VAL A 1212 -25.21 -7.06 -0.92
CA VAL A 1212 -26.61 -6.85 -0.49
C VAL A 1212 -27.64 -7.94 -0.85
N LEU A 1213 -27.89 -8.89 0.08
CA LEU A 1213 -29.04 -9.83 0.13
C LEU A 1213 -29.22 -10.83 -1.05
N PRO A 1214 -30.20 -11.74 -0.93
CA PRO A 1214 -30.04 -13.18 -0.66
C PRO A 1214 -29.76 -14.04 -1.91
N TYR A 1215 -29.08 -15.17 -1.68
CA TYR A 1215 -28.88 -16.34 -2.57
C TYR A 1215 -27.52 -16.50 -3.27
N LYS A 1216 -27.02 -17.74 -3.15
CA LYS A 1216 -25.91 -18.45 -3.83
C LYS A 1216 -24.51 -18.27 -3.23
N VAL A 1217 -24.25 -19.08 -2.20
CA VAL A 1217 -22.89 -19.45 -1.75
C VAL A 1217 -22.32 -20.50 -2.73
N PHE A 1218 -21.15 -20.22 -3.32
CA PHE A 1218 -20.36 -21.25 -3.99
C PHE A 1218 -19.77 -22.19 -2.93
N LYS A 1219 -20.25 -23.43 -2.86
CA LYS A 1219 -19.57 -24.51 -2.15
C LYS A 1219 -18.52 -25.12 -3.09
N PHE A 1220 -17.24 -25.02 -2.75
CA PHE A 1220 -16.24 -25.92 -3.33
C PHE A 1220 -16.39 -27.31 -2.69
N SER A 1221 -16.82 -28.29 -3.48
CA SER A 1221 -16.73 -29.70 -3.10
C SER A 1221 -15.78 -30.40 -4.06
N GLY A 1222 -14.70 -30.98 -3.54
CA GLY A 1222 -13.75 -31.82 -4.28
C GLY A 1222 -12.35 -31.23 -4.43
N SER A 1223 -11.37 -32.12 -4.64
CA SER A 1223 -9.99 -31.77 -4.99
C SER A 1223 -9.99 -31.07 -6.35
N LYS A 1224 -9.47 -29.84 -6.39
CA LYS A 1224 -9.25 -29.05 -7.60
C LYS A 1224 -7.77 -29.15 -7.96
N SER A 1225 -7.47 -29.40 -9.23
CA SER A 1225 -6.10 -29.28 -9.72
C SER A 1225 -5.68 -27.81 -9.72
N LEU A 1226 -4.37 -27.53 -9.76
CA LEU A 1226 -3.87 -26.16 -9.90
C LEU A 1226 -4.50 -25.44 -11.12
N ALA A 1227 -4.67 -26.16 -12.23
CA ALA A 1227 -5.30 -25.65 -13.43
C ALA A 1227 -6.78 -25.25 -13.20
N ASP A 1228 -7.51 -25.98 -12.36
CA ASP A 1228 -8.89 -25.62 -12.02
C ASP A 1228 -8.98 -24.36 -11.16
N LEU A 1229 -7.94 -24.03 -10.38
CA LEU A 1229 -7.86 -22.81 -9.57
C LEU A 1229 -7.43 -21.62 -10.43
N GLN A 1230 -6.44 -21.82 -11.32
CA GLN A 1230 -6.00 -20.81 -12.28
C GLN A 1230 -7.13 -20.38 -13.23
N ALA A 1231 -7.96 -21.32 -13.69
CA ALA A 1231 -9.14 -21.03 -14.50
C ALA A 1231 -10.24 -20.21 -13.78
N LEU A 1232 -10.11 -20.01 -12.46
CA LEU A 1232 -10.98 -19.15 -11.65
C LEU A 1232 -10.32 -17.80 -11.33
N GLY A 1233 -9.20 -17.45 -11.97
CA GLY A 1233 -8.48 -16.20 -11.74
C GLY A 1233 -7.56 -16.20 -10.52
N VAL A 1234 -7.22 -17.37 -9.98
CA VAL A 1234 -6.23 -17.48 -8.90
C VAL A 1234 -4.81 -17.46 -9.47
N GLU A 1235 -4.02 -16.48 -9.06
CA GLU A 1235 -2.60 -16.36 -9.36
C GLU A 1235 -1.74 -17.39 -8.58
N LEU A 1236 -0.73 -17.97 -9.24
CA LEU A 1236 0.20 -18.93 -8.64
C LEU A 1236 1.43 -18.22 -8.08
N HIS A 1237 1.48 -18.00 -6.76
CA HIS A 1237 2.61 -17.31 -6.12
C HIS A 1237 3.76 -18.25 -5.68
N THR A 1238 3.49 -19.53 -5.35
CA THR A 1238 4.53 -20.53 -4.98
C THR A 1238 4.11 -21.97 -5.36
N GLN A 1239 5.11 -22.84 -5.61
CA GLN A 1239 4.92 -24.29 -5.71
C GLN A 1239 5.66 -24.96 -4.54
N ILE A 1240 4.94 -25.62 -3.63
CA ILE A 1240 5.59 -26.52 -2.67
C ILE A 1240 5.90 -27.80 -3.44
N VAL A 1241 7.18 -28.04 -3.74
CA VAL A 1241 7.67 -29.36 -4.16
C VAL A 1241 7.82 -30.17 -2.88
N GLY A 1242 6.81 -30.99 -2.57
CA GLY A 1242 6.98 -32.03 -1.59
C GLY A 1242 7.84 -33.15 -2.17
N ASP A 1243 8.65 -33.81 -1.35
CA ASP A 1243 9.44 -35.00 -1.74
C ASP A 1243 8.60 -36.18 -2.29
N ASN A 1244 7.26 -36.05 -2.45
CA ASN A 1244 6.39 -37.04 -3.10
C ASN A 1244 5.14 -36.44 -3.78
N ASP A 1245 5.25 -35.29 -4.47
CA ASP A 1245 4.49 -34.93 -5.70
C ASP A 1245 4.61 -33.42 -6.02
#